data_AF-A0A0S2I1J0-F1
#
_entry.id   AF-A0A0S2I1J0-F1
#
_cell.length_a   1.000
_cell.length_b   1.000
_cell.length_c   1.000
_cell.angle_alpha   90.00
_cell.angle_beta   90.00
_cell.angle_gamma   90.00
#
_symmetry.space_group_name_H-M   'P 1'
#
loop_
_entity.id
_entity.type
_entity.pdbx_description
1 polymer ?
#
loop_
_entity_poly.entity_id
_entity_poly.type
_entity_poly.pdbx_seq_one_letter_code
_entity_poly.pdbx_strand_id
1 'polypeptide(L)'
;MFNPFPGLRPFTTSESHLFFGREGQSEEVLSNLSQNRFVAVVGSSGSGKSSLMYCGVVPILYGGFITEAGSKWKIILSRPGNDPIGNLAKEIAARSDEDNSDNGYNPKLIRAILESSSNGLVEAIKQTRSQDDQNYLILADQFEELFRFRKKFGNENAVNESFAYVRLIMNAIKQSDVPIYVVMTMRSDFIGECAQYQELTDMINTSHYLIPQMNRDNFRLAIKGPIAVGGGKISEKLVNELLNDLGDNPDQLPILQHALMRTWDFWMKHSGGKEELDVVHYDSIGRMEKALSNHANEAFNELSPDEKVICENMFKTLTERGNDNRGIRHPSSVEEIASIANSDEATVIKIIEHFRASGRSFLTSADKSLNSASIIDISHESLMRIWDKLKVWVDEEAMAIQMYMRLSEAAAMYQEGKIGLWRPPDLQLALNWRKEKQPTLTWAKRFSPAFERAMVYLETSEKAHLAEEENKIRLQKKALRRSRIFAIVLGSAAIISLGFMVYAITMQAESNKQRIIAEQQKEEAEKQRKEAETQKELALKNEQKAEEQREIALKSEKEAREQTKIAEIQRKIAEANLKEATRQKEIATKQTQEAQKQRQIADKKSKEALVEKNKAEQAQERTKELRMLSIARSMAVKSAQMEEKKDLKALLAYQAYQFNREYGGDQFNPDIYDGLYYAIKAKNNPEYNTFRGHKDAVRALKFQPEDQHTLFSAGSDGEILQWNLQDSLKGNETMYANGEIIRDVAFSPNGQFMAIADDNFEVKLINLSNQEDSILYRHKNIITALAFADNHTLISSSTDSTIIINDIYNGEQKKVRENAQIWDLKVANQMKRMLYLTNQPAAVLMDLTNYQKDIFYTGLNTFYAGAISNNDSLLALGAKNGSIAIFKLHNSALIKELNAHNARINDITFSHNDKYLASVAFDGTARIYQTQNFDKTPLVIRDYSSWGMALTFNDKSNELFTSYVDSNIKRWDLDCKIMANKLLPRIQRKMTKKEWETYVGKDIPYINTIEHYKQ
;
A
#
# COMPACT_ATOMS: atom_id res chain seq x y z
N MET A 1 26.67 -0.74 -40.21
CA MET A 1 25.68 -1.08 -39.18
C MET A 1 25.07 0.20 -38.65
N PHE A 2 23.77 0.21 -38.38
CA PHE A 2 23.06 1.33 -37.74
C PHE A 2 22.27 0.78 -36.55
N ASN A 3 21.99 1.60 -35.54
CA ASN A 3 21.17 1.16 -34.40
C ASN A 3 19.70 1.05 -34.85
N PRO A 4 19.10 -0.15 -34.83
CA PRO A 4 17.75 -0.35 -35.33
C PRO A 4 16.66 0.00 -34.30
N PHE A 5 17.04 0.33 -33.06
CA PHE A 5 16.09 0.58 -31.97
C PHE A 5 16.00 2.09 -31.65
N PRO A 6 14.81 2.69 -31.72
CA PRO A 6 14.69 4.14 -31.55
C PRO A 6 14.53 4.60 -30.09
N GLY A 7 14.64 3.70 -29.11
CA GLY A 7 14.55 4.04 -27.69
C GLY A 7 13.12 4.13 -27.18
N LEU A 8 12.70 5.26 -26.59
CA LEU A 8 11.34 5.44 -26.06
C LEU A 8 10.34 6.01 -27.08
N ARG A 9 10.81 6.56 -28.21
CA ARG A 9 9.91 7.09 -29.24
C ARG A 9 9.28 5.95 -30.05
N PRO A 10 8.07 6.13 -30.61
CA PRO A 10 7.53 5.19 -31.58
C PRO A 10 8.41 5.13 -32.85
N PHE A 11 8.31 4.01 -33.56
CA PHE A 11 8.91 3.86 -34.88
C PHE A 11 8.19 4.74 -35.89
N THR A 12 8.93 5.38 -36.80
CA THR A 12 8.36 6.23 -37.86
C THR A 12 8.01 5.41 -39.11
N THR A 13 7.20 5.97 -40.01
CA THR A 13 6.79 5.28 -41.26
C THR A 13 7.96 4.80 -42.13
N SER A 14 9.08 5.55 -42.14
CA SER A 14 10.33 5.18 -42.82
C SER A 14 11.05 3.98 -42.20
N GLU A 15 10.72 3.64 -40.94
CA GLU A 15 11.32 2.55 -40.17
C GLU A 15 10.46 1.28 -40.22
N SER A 16 9.51 1.19 -41.15
CA SER A 16 8.61 0.03 -41.31
C SER A 16 9.36 -1.30 -41.48
N HIS A 17 10.50 -1.27 -42.16
CA HIS A 17 11.41 -2.41 -42.35
C HIS A 17 12.07 -2.91 -41.04
N LEU A 18 11.95 -2.17 -39.94
CA LEU A 18 12.43 -2.52 -38.60
C LEU A 18 11.30 -2.98 -37.67
N PHE A 19 10.05 -3.04 -38.15
CA PHE A 19 8.90 -3.37 -37.34
C PHE A 19 8.49 -4.83 -37.55
N PHE A 20 8.69 -5.66 -36.51
CA PHE A 20 8.49 -7.12 -36.57
C PHE A 20 7.57 -7.64 -35.46
N GLY A 21 6.99 -8.83 -35.69
CA GLY A 21 6.17 -9.55 -34.69
C GLY A 21 4.74 -9.01 -34.55
N ARG A 22 4.31 -8.16 -35.50
CA ARG A 22 2.99 -7.52 -35.53
C ARG A 22 2.30 -7.56 -36.91
N GLU A 23 2.70 -8.47 -37.80
CA GLU A 23 2.23 -8.45 -39.19
C GLU A 23 0.70 -8.66 -39.31
N GLY A 24 0.13 -9.63 -38.59
CA GLY A 24 -1.31 -9.95 -38.69
C GLY A 24 -2.27 -8.90 -38.11
N GLN A 25 -1.84 -8.09 -37.12
CA GLN A 25 -2.73 -7.09 -36.51
C GLN A 25 -2.98 -5.89 -37.44
N SER A 26 -2.05 -5.58 -38.34
CA SER A 26 -2.20 -4.47 -39.29
C SER A 26 -3.32 -4.74 -40.30
N GLU A 27 -3.47 -5.99 -40.73
CA GLU A 27 -4.51 -6.44 -41.68
C GLU A 27 -5.91 -6.35 -41.06
N GLU A 28 -6.07 -6.75 -39.80
CA GLU A 28 -7.35 -6.65 -39.08
C GLU A 28 -7.80 -5.19 -38.92
N VAL A 29 -6.88 -4.29 -38.58
CA VAL A 29 -7.16 -2.84 -38.51
C VAL A 29 -7.58 -2.30 -39.86
N LEU A 30 -6.90 -2.68 -40.95
CA LEU A 30 -7.25 -2.25 -42.30
C LEU A 30 -8.59 -2.81 -42.79
N SER A 31 -8.92 -4.06 -42.45
CA SER A 31 -10.22 -4.67 -42.76
C SER A 31 -11.37 -3.93 -42.06
N ASN A 32 -11.18 -3.58 -40.78
CA ASN A 32 -12.16 -2.80 -40.04
C ASN A 32 -12.32 -1.39 -40.61
N LEU A 33 -11.19 -0.78 -41.02
CA LEU A 33 -11.16 0.54 -41.65
C LEU A 33 -11.85 0.54 -43.02
N SER A 34 -11.66 -0.51 -43.83
CA SER A 34 -12.28 -0.60 -45.16
C SER A 34 -13.80 -0.75 -45.07
N GLN A 35 -14.29 -1.54 -44.11
CA GLN A 35 -15.73 -1.80 -43.94
C GLN A 35 -16.49 -0.60 -43.36
N ASN A 36 -15.86 0.16 -42.45
CA ASN A 36 -16.58 1.15 -41.63
C ASN A 36 -16.10 2.60 -41.84
N ARG A 37 -15.05 2.83 -42.65
CA ARG A 37 -14.31 4.11 -42.77
C ARG A 37 -13.76 4.65 -41.43
N PHE A 38 -13.84 3.84 -40.39
CA PHE A 38 -13.49 4.17 -39.03
C PHE A 38 -12.94 2.93 -38.32
N VAL A 39 -11.91 3.11 -37.51
CA VAL A 39 -11.49 2.10 -36.52
C VAL A 39 -10.89 2.77 -35.30
N ALA A 40 -11.36 2.37 -34.11
CA ALA A 40 -10.77 2.74 -32.85
C ALA A 40 -9.77 1.68 -32.39
N VAL A 41 -8.48 1.99 -32.47
CA VAL A 41 -7.38 1.10 -32.04
C VAL A 41 -7.08 1.33 -30.56
N VAL A 42 -7.44 0.35 -29.73
CA VAL A 42 -7.40 0.44 -28.28
C VAL A 42 -6.37 -0.53 -27.70
N GLY A 43 -5.71 -0.17 -26.61
CA GLY A 43 -4.85 -1.10 -25.87
C GLY A 43 -4.18 -0.46 -24.67
N SER A 44 -3.52 -1.27 -23.83
CA SER A 44 -2.77 -0.79 -22.66
C SER A 44 -1.70 0.25 -23.03
N SER A 45 -1.23 1.01 -22.03
CA SER A 45 -0.12 1.94 -22.22
C SER A 45 1.12 1.19 -22.72
N GLY A 46 1.88 1.74 -23.66
CA GLY A 46 3.08 1.07 -24.18
C GLY A 46 2.85 -0.19 -25.04
N SER A 47 1.62 -0.57 -25.39
CA SER A 47 1.36 -1.78 -26.20
C SER A 47 1.85 -1.73 -27.67
N GLY A 48 2.41 -0.59 -28.09
CA GLY A 48 2.93 -0.37 -29.45
C GLY A 48 1.93 0.23 -30.44
N LYS A 49 0.83 0.84 -29.97
CA LYS A 49 -0.26 1.38 -30.82
C LYS A 49 0.23 2.32 -31.93
N SER A 50 0.97 3.37 -31.57
CA SER A 50 1.46 4.36 -32.54
C SER A 50 2.44 3.72 -33.54
N SER A 51 3.34 2.82 -33.08
CA SER A 51 4.23 2.08 -33.97
C SER A 51 3.46 1.15 -34.93
N LEU A 52 2.41 0.46 -34.47
CA LEU A 52 1.53 -0.35 -35.33
C LEU A 52 0.87 0.51 -36.41
N MET A 53 0.41 1.70 -36.06
CA MET A 53 -0.18 2.61 -37.03
C MET A 53 0.84 3.11 -38.05
N TYR A 54 2.00 3.59 -37.59
CA TYR A 54 3.01 4.20 -38.46
C TYR A 54 3.74 3.17 -39.33
N CYS A 55 4.04 1.99 -38.81
CA CYS A 55 4.86 0.99 -39.49
C CYS A 55 4.07 -0.17 -40.07
N GLY A 56 2.93 -0.52 -39.47
CA GLY A 56 2.07 -1.58 -39.96
C GLY A 56 1.02 -1.06 -40.93
N VAL A 57 0.12 -0.21 -40.45
CA VAL A 57 -1.08 0.20 -41.22
C VAL A 57 -0.74 1.14 -42.37
N VAL A 58 -0.02 2.23 -42.11
CA VAL A 58 0.28 3.27 -43.12
C VAL A 58 1.01 2.71 -44.35
N PRO A 59 2.09 1.90 -44.22
CA PRO A 59 2.80 1.37 -45.39
C PRO A 59 1.96 0.37 -46.20
N ILE A 60 1.18 -0.49 -45.55
CA ILE A 60 0.30 -1.46 -46.23
C ILE A 60 -0.82 -0.74 -47.00
N LEU A 61 -1.33 0.37 -46.45
CA LEU A 61 -2.32 1.23 -47.10
C LEU A 61 -1.79 1.84 -48.41
N TYR A 62 -0.55 2.35 -48.41
CA TYR A 62 0.13 2.78 -49.65
C TYR A 62 0.35 1.64 -50.65
N GLY A 63 0.49 0.40 -50.16
CA GLY A 63 0.57 -0.82 -50.96
C GLY A 63 -0.73 -1.22 -51.68
N GLY A 64 -1.84 -0.51 -51.45
CA GLY A 64 -3.10 -0.74 -52.15
C GLY A 64 -3.99 -1.84 -51.56
N PHE A 65 -3.87 -2.13 -50.26
CA PHE A 65 -4.64 -3.19 -49.59
C PHE A 65 -6.17 -2.99 -49.69
N ILE A 66 -6.66 -1.75 -49.61
CA ILE A 66 -8.08 -1.44 -49.78
C ILE A 66 -8.35 -1.27 -51.28
N THR A 67 -8.63 -2.38 -51.96
CA THR A 67 -8.79 -2.45 -53.42
C THR A 67 -9.89 -1.54 -53.95
N GLU A 68 -10.95 -1.30 -53.18
CA GLU A 68 -12.08 -0.43 -53.54
C GLU A 68 -11.71 1.07 -53.48
N ALA A 69 -10.70 1.44 -52.70
CA ALA A 69 -10.26 2.83 -52.51
C ALA A 69 -9.04 3.18 -53.39
N GLY A 70 -8.18 2.20 -53.72
CA GLY A 70 -6.95 2.42 -54.48
C GLY A 70 -5.73 2.76 -53.61
N SER A 71 -4.59 3.11 -54.22
CA SER A 71 -3.30 3.31 -53.54
C SER A 71 -2.91 4.78 -53.30
N LYS A 72 -3.67 5.74 -53.83
CA LYS A 72 -3.41 7.19 -53.63
C LYS A 72 -4.00 7.65 -52.29
N TRP A 73 -3.15 7.75 -51.27
CA TRP A 73 -3.54 8.14 -49.91
C TRP A 73 -2.82 9.38 -49.40
N LYS A 74 -3.56 10.25 -48.73
CA LYS A 74 -3.06 11.43 -48.04
C LYS A 74 -3.34 11.29 -46.56
N ILE A 75 -2.28 11.16 -45.76
CA ILE A 75 -2.39 10.79 -44.35
C ILE A 75 -2.16 12.02 -43.49
N ILE A 76 -3.19 12.46 -42.78
CA ILE A 76 -3.12 13.59 -41.85
C ILE A 76 -2.96 13.02 -40.45
N LEU A 77 -1.75 13.15 -39.91
CA LEU A 77 -1.43 12.73 -38.54
C LEU A 77 -1.79 13.86 -37.58
N SER A 78 -2.80 13.66 -36.72
CA SER A 78 -3.20 14.65 -35.73
C SER A 78 -2.99 14.09 -34.33
N ARG A 79 -2.29 14.86 -33.48
CA ARG A 79 -2.33 14.67 -32.02
C ARG A 79 -3.19 15.78 -31.42
N PRO A 80 -4.32 15.47 -30.77
CA PRO A 80 -5.24 16.50 -30.32
C PRO A 80 -4.59 17.53 -29.39
N GLY A 81 -3.84 17.11 -28.37
CA GLY A 81 -3.19 18.04 -27.44
C GLY A 81 -4.17 19.02 -26.76
N ASN A 82 -3.68 20.23 -26.49
CA ASN A 82 -4.45 21.32 -25.86
C ASN A 82 -5.16 22.26 -26.86
N ASP A 83 -4.93 22.11 -28.17
CA ASP A 83 -5.58 22.86 -29.25
C ASP A 83 -5.95 21.89 -30.39
N PRO A 84 -6.96 21.03 -30.20
CA PRO A 84 -7.24 19.91 -31.10
C PRO A 84 -7.63 20.35 -32.51
N ILE A 85 -8.38 21.45 -32.64
CA ILE A 85 -8.77 22.00 -33.93
C ILE A 85 -7.57 22.70 -34.60
N GLY A 86 -6.79 23.48 -33.85
CA GLY A 86 -5.60 24.15 -34.38
C GLY A 86 -4.53 23.15 -34.82
N ASN A 87 -4.31 22.08 -34.07
CA ASN A 87 -3.36 21.01 -34.43
C ASN A 87 -3.81 20.27 -35.70
N LEU A 88 -5.10 19.97 -35.83
CA LEU A 88 -5.64 19.40 -37.07
C LEU A 88 -5.49 20.36 -38.26
N ALA A 89 -5.76 21.66 -38.07
CA ALA A 89 -5.60 22.67 -39.11
C ALA A 89 -4.14 22.79 -39.59
N LYS A 90 -3.18 22.78 -38.66
CA LYS A 90 -1.73 22.78 -38.97
C LYS A 90 -1.34 21.57 -39.81
N GLU A 91 -1.84 20.38 -39.47
CA GLU A 91 -1.49 19.13 -40.14
C GLU A 91 -2.16 18.97 -41.52
N ILE A 92 -3.36 19.56 -41.71
CA ILE A 92 -4.00 19.69 -43.02
C ILE A 92 -3.22 20.67 -43.89
N ALA A 93 -2.85 21.83 -43.35
CA ALA A 93 -2.06 22.85 -44.05
C ALA A 93 -0.70 22.30 -44.51
N ALA A 94 0.03 21.65 -43.60
CA ALA A 94 1.38 21.12 -43.86
C ALA A 94 1.42 20.02 -44.93
N ARG A 95 0.28 19.38 -45.23
CA ARG A 95 0.20 18.31 -46.23
C ARG A 95 -0.53 18.71 -47.50
N SER A 96 -1.05 19.93 -47.61
CA SER A 96 -1.62 20.44 -48.86
C SER A 96 -0.56 20.48 -49.99
N ASP A 97 -0.94 20.16 -51.23
CA ASP A 97 0.03 19.97 -52.32
C ASP A 97 0.64 21.34 -52.74
N GLU A 98 1.96 21.36 -52.95
CA GLU A 98 2.82 22.55 -53.17
C GLU A 98 2.60 23.30 -54.49
N ASP A 99 1.59 22.96 -55.29
CA ASP A 99 1.44 23.52 -56.65
C ASP A 99 0.83 24.92 -56.73
N ASN A 100 0.56 25.61 -55.61
CA ASN A 100 0.15 27.02 -55.64
C ASN A 100 0.78 27.88 -54.54
N SER A 101 1.82 28.60 -54.96
CA SER A 101 2.48 29.77 -54.34
C SER A 101 3.42 29.49 -53.17
N ASP A 102 4.50 30.29 -53.11
CA ASP A 102 5.55 30.39 -52.09
C ASP A 102 5.06 30.60 -50.63
N ASN A 103 3.78 30.41 -50.34
CA ASN A 103 3.19 30.38 -49.00
C ASN A 103 2.15 29.25 -48.96
N GLY A 104 2.49 28.11 -48.34
CA GLY A 104 1.54 27.03 -48.08
C GLY A 104 0.23 27.52 -47.43
N TYR A 105 -0.85 26.75 -47.57
CA TYR A 105 -2.17 27.13 -47.06
C TYR A 105 -2.09 27.60 -45.60
N ASN A 106 -2.60 28.80 -45.31
CA ASN A 106 -2.48 29.41 -43.99
C ASN A 106 -3.25 28.56 -42.94
N PRO A 107 -2.57 28.01 -41.91
CA PRO A 107 -3.22 27.21 -40.87
C PRO A 107 -4.37 27.96 -40.17
N LYS A 108 -4.30 29.29 -40.08
CA LYS A 108 -5.37 30.12 -39.50
C LYS A 108 -6.64 30.12 -40.36
N LEU A 109 -6.50 30.10 -41.68
CA LEU A 109 -7.64 30.03 -42.61
C LEU A 109 -8.32 28.66 -42.51
N ILE A 110 -7.52 27.59 -42.47
CA ILE A 110 -8.03 26.23 -42.30
C ILE A 110 -8.75 26.08 -40.96
N ARG A 111 -8.17 26.63 -39.88
CA ARG A 111 -8.83 26.66 -38.56
C ARG A 111 -10.20 27.35 -38.63
N ALA A 112 -10.28 28.51 -39.27
CA ALA A 112 -11.55 29.22 -39.43
C ALA A 112 -12.60 28.39 -40.19
N ILE A 113 -12.19 27.62 -41.21
CA ILE A 113 -13.09 26.70 -41.93
C ILE A 113 -13.56 25.57 -41.02
N LEU A 114 -12.64 24.94 -40.27
CA LEU A 114 -12.98 23.87 -39.31
C LEU A 114 -13.97 24.34 -38.23
N GLU A 115 -13.87 25.59 -37.78
CA GLU A 115 -14.73 26.18 -36.75
C GLU A 115 -16.07 26.70 -37.33
N SER A 116 -16.13 27.00 -38.63
CA SER A 116 -17.30 27.64 -39.25
C SER A 116 -18.52 26.73 -39.42
N SER A 117 -18.33 25.42 -39.52
CA SER A 117 -19.41 24.47 -39.78
C SER A 117 -19.10 23.10 -39.19
N SER A 118 -20.14 22.31 -38.87
CA SER A 118 -19.93 20.93 -38.40
C SER A 118 -19.38 20.01 -39.49
N ASN A 119 -19.40 20.44 -40.76
CA ASN A 119 -18.78 19.77 -41.91
C ASN A 119 -17.42 20.40 -42.27
N GLY A 120 -16.88 21.28 -41.42
CA GLY A 120 -15.68 22.06 -41.71
C GLY A 120 -14.47 21.21 -42.11
N LEU A 121 -14.33 19.99 -41.60
CA LEU A 121 -13.26 19.06 -42.00
C LEU A 121 -13.40 18.61 -43.46
N VAL A 122 -14.63 18.32 -43.88
CA VAL A 122 -14.95 17.93 -45.26
C VAL A 122 -14.71 19.12 -46.20
N GLU A 123 -15.12 20.32 -45.80
CA GLU A 123 -14.91 21.55 -46.56
C GLU A 123 -13.42 21.91 -46.67
N ALA A 124 -12.67 21.83 -45.58
CA ALA A 124 -11.24 22.07 -45.55
C ALA A 124 -10.50 21.09 -46.48
N ILE A 125 -10.88 19.81 -46.47
CA ILE A 125 -10.32 18.83 -47.40
C ILE A 125 -10.74 19.13 -48.84
N LYS A 126 -12.00 19.46 -49.12
CA LYS A 126 -12.46 19.85 -50.47
C LYS A 126 -11.68 21.06 -51.03
N GLN A 127 -11.33 22.03 -50.19
CA GLN A 127 -10.57 23.21 -50.60
C GLN A 127 -9.06 22.96 -50.76
N THR A 128 -8.51 21.99 -50.05
CA THR A 128 -7.09 21.60 -50.12
C THR A 128 -6.84 20.41 -51.05
N ARG A 129 -7.91 19.89 -51.67
CA ARG A 129 -7.89 18.76 -52.58
C ARG A 129 -7.41 19.19 -53.97
N SER A 130 -6.39 18.50 -54.46
CA SER A 130 -5.90 18.57 -55.84
C SER A 130 -6.88 17.89 -56.80
N GLN A 131 -6.77 18.12 -58.12
CA GLN A 131 -7.68 17.58 -59.15
C GLN A 131 -7.71 16.04 -59.26
N ASP A 132 -6.92 15.32 -58.46
CA ASP A 132 -6.87 13.85 -58.41
C ASP A 132 -7.88 13.25 -57.40
N ASP A 133 -8.44 12.08 -57.73
CA ASP A 133 -9.14 11.20 -56.78
C ASP A 133 -8.14 10.57 -55.81
N GLN A 134 -8.00 11.18 -54.62
CA GLN A 134 -7.16 10.69 -53.52
C GLN A 134 -8.01 10.41 -52.27
N ASN A 135 -7.63 9.39 -51.51
CA ASN A 135 -8.24 9.06 -50.21
C ASN A 135 -7.53 9.79 -49.07
N TYR A 136 -8.27 10.19 -48.06
CA TYR A 136 -7.74 10.88 -46.88
C TYR A 136 -7.83 9.98 -45.67
N LEU A 137 -6.72 9.77 -44.96
CA LEU A 137 -6.69 9.08 -43.67
C LEU A 137 -6.36 10.08 -42.57
N ILE A 138 -7.31 10.35 -41.67
CA ILE A 138 -7.06 11.10 -40.44
C ILE A 138 -6.62 10.11 -39.37
N LEU A 139 -5.37 10.19 -38.95
CA LEU A 139 -4.83 9.39 -37.86
C LEU A 139 -4.77 10.25 -36.59
N ALA A 140 -5.81 10.12 -35.76
CA ALA A 140 -5.89 10.76 -34.44
C ALA A 140 -5.15 9.90 -33.41
N ASP A 141 -3.85 10.14 -33.26
CA ASP A 141 -3.00 9.42 -32.31
C ASP A 141 -3.13 10.01 -30.90
N GLN A 142 -3.16 9.16 -29.86
CA GLN A 142 -3.34 9.54 -28.46
C GLN A 142 -4.64 10.36 -28.24
N PHE A 143 -5.76 9.84 -28.73
CA PHE A 143 -7.06 10.51 -28.66
C PHE A 143 -7.48 10.84 -27.21
N GLU A 144 -7.00 10.08 -26.22
CA GLU A 144 -7.24 10.37 -24.81
C GLU A 144 -6.76 11.75 -24.34
N GLU A 145 -5.86 12.41 -25.09
CA GLU A 145 -5.40 13.76 -24.77
C GLU A 145 -6.52 14.79 -24.70
N LEU A 146 -7.56 14.63 -25.52
CA LEU A 146 -8.77 15.47 -25.45
C LEU A 146 -9.36 15.53 -24.04
N PHE A 147 -9.42 14.37 -23.37
CA PHE A 147 -10.00 14.24 -22.04
C PHE A 147 -9.02 14.72 -20.95
N ARG A 148 -7.72 14.44 -21.14
CA ARG A 148 -6.66 14.84 -20.21
C ARG A 148 -6.54 16.36 -20.12
N PHE A 149 -6.49 17.05 -21.26
CA PHE A 149 -6.35 18.51 -21.30
C PHE A 149 -7.63 19.24 -20.90
N ARG A 150 -8.81 18.69 -21.22
CA ARG A 150 -10.09 19.23 -20.74
C ARG A 150 -10.16 19.28 -19.21
N LYS A 151 -9.75 18.21 -18.52
CA LYS A 151 -9.71 18.16 -17.04
C LYS A 151 -8.75 19.19 -16.45
N LYS A 152 -7.61 19.44 -17.11
CA LYS A 152 -6.57 20.37 -16.62
C LYS A 152 -6.97 21.83 -16.77
N PHE A 153 -7.45 22.24 -17.95
CA PHE A 153 -7.67 23.66 -18.23
C PHE A 153 -9.06 24.17 -17.86
N GLY A 154 -10.04 23.29 -17.59
CA GLY A 154 -11.29 23.60 -16.88
C GLY A 154 -12.23 24.66 -17.50
N ASN A 155 -11.83 25.32 -18.58
CA ASN A 155 -12.56 26.42 -19.18
C ASN A 155 -13.64 25.89 -20.14
N GLU A 156 -14.79 26.58 -20.21
CA GLU A 156 -15.90 26.25 -21.12
C GLU A 156 -15.43 26.10 -22.58
N ASN A 157 -14.42 26.87 -23.00
CA ASN A 157 -13.83 26.78 -24.33
C ASN A 157 -13.20 25.41 -24.63
N ALA A 158 -12.49 24.80 -23.69
CA ALA A 158 -11.84 23.50 -23.89
C ALA A 158 -12.86 22.35 -24.00
N VAL A 159 -13.99 22.47 -23.29
CA VAL A 159 -15.12 21.54 -23.39
C VAL A 159 -15.72 21.64 -24.80
N ASN A 160 -16.00 22.86 -25.25
CA ASN A 160 -16.60 23.12 -26.56
C ASN A 160 -15.71 22.67 -27.71
N GLU A 161 -14.39 22.90 -27.64
CA GLU A 161 -13.44 22.45 -28.67
C GLU A 161 -13.38 20.92 -28.77
N SER A 162 -13.43 20.20 -27.64
CA SER A 162 -13.43 18.73 -27.64
C SER A 162 -14.69 18.18 -28.34
N PHE A 163 -15.87 18.75 -28.03
CA PHE A 163 -17.12 18.39 -28.71
C PHE A 163 -17.08 18.73 -30.21
N ALA A 164 -16.57 19.90 -30.57
CA ALA A 164 -16.42 20.32 -31.96
C ALA A 164 -15.50 19.38 -32.73
N TYR A 165 -14.34 19.01 -32.16
CA TYR A 165 -13.39 18.08 -32.77
C TYR A 165 -14.01 16.70 -33.04
N VAL A 166 -14.69 16.11 -32.04
CA VAL A 166 -15.38 14.82 -32.21
C VAL A 166 -16.46 14.92 -33.29
N ARG A 167 -17.23 16.01 -33.30
CA ARG A 167 -18.29 16.22 -34.29
C ARG A 167 -17.74 16.35 -35.71
N LEU A 168 -16.60 17.03 -35.90
CA LEU A 168 -15.92 17.13 -37.19
C LEU A 168 -15.51 15.74 -37.71
N ILE A 169 -14.93 14.91 -36.84
CA ILE A 169 -14.53 13.54 -37.19
C ILE A 169 -15.75 12.69 -37.57
N MET A 170 -16.80 12.69 -36.74
CA MET A 170 -18.01 11.88 -36.98
C MET A 170 -18.72 12.28 -38.28
N ASN A 171 -18.86 13.57 -38.54
CA ASN A 171 -19.48 14.04 -39.77
C ASN A 171 -18.64 13.70 -41.01
N ALA A 172 -17.31 13.76 -40.91
CA ALA A 172 -16.44 13.38 -42.01
C ALA A 172 -16.54 11.90 -42.40
N ILE A 173 -16.86 11.01 -41.45
CA ILE A 173 -17.05 9.57 -41.70
C ILE A 173 -18.44 9.28 -42.28
N LYS A 174 -19.48 9.99 -41.82
CA LYS A 174 -20.88 9.78 -42.24
C LYS A 174 -21.17 10.21 -43.68
N GLN A 175 -20.46 11.21 -44.17
CA GLN A 175 -20.63 11.70 -45.54
C GLN A 175 -19.92 10.81 -46.57
N SER A 176 -20.36 10.87 -47.82
CA SER A 176 -19.80 10.11 -48.94
C SER A 176 -19.25 10.98 -50.09
N ASP A 177 -19.31 12.30 -49.99
CA ASP A 177 -18.81 13.26 -50.98
C ASP A 177 -17.29 13.18 -51.15
N VAL A 178 -16.56 12.93 -50.06
CA VAL A 178 -15.10 12.84 -50.01
C VAL A 178 -14.70 11.53 -49.34
N PRO A 179 -13.75 10.76 -49.89
CA PRO A 179 -13.29 9.51 -49.29
C PRO A 179 -12.38 9.78 -48.07
N ILE A 180 -12.99 10.07 -46.92
CA ILE A 180 -12.30 10.31 -45.64
C ILE A 180 -12.44 9.07 -44.76
N TYR A 181 -11.31 8.59 -44.27
CA TYR A 181 -11.15 7.48 -43.36
C TYR A 181 -10.52 7.98 -42.07
N VAL A 182 -10.90 7.40 -40.93
CA VAL A 182 -10.38 7.84 -39.64
C VAL A 182 -9.90 6.65 -38.83
N VAL A 183 -8.67 6.73 -38.34
CA VAL A 183 -8.17 5.84 -37.30
C VAL A 183 -7.92 6.68 -36.07
N MET A 184 -8.43 6.23 -34.92
CA MET A 184 -8.05 6.80 -33.64
C MET A 184 -7.30 5.77 -32.80
N THR A 185 -6.24 6.20 -32.12
CA THR A 185 -5.57 5.37 -31.11
C THR A 185 -5.91 5.89 -29.73
N MET A 186 -6.24 5.00 -28.79
CA MET A 186 -6.42 5.41 -27.39
C MET A 186 -6.04 4.31 -26.40
N ARG A 187 -5.84 4.68 -25.14
CA ARG A 187 -5.72 3.69 -24.07
C ARG A 187 -7.10 3.14 -23.66
N SER A 188 -7.14 1.87 -23.26
CA SER A 188 -8.40 1.17 -22.90
C SER A 188 -9.12 1.77 -21.70
N ASP A 189 -8.40 2.39 -20.77
CA ASP A 189 -8.96 3.06 -19.59
C ASP A 189 -9.74 4.35 -19.92
N PHE A 190 -9.57 4.91 -21.12
CA PHE A 190 -10.29 6.12 -21.56
C PHE A 190 -11.56 5.83 -22.37
N ILE A 191 -11.90 4.56 -22.63
CA ILE A 191 -13.17 4.23 -23.31
C ILE A 191 -14.38 4.80 -22.55
N GLY A 192 -14.35 4.79 -21.21
CA GLY A 192 -15.44 5.33 -20.39
C GLY A 192 -15.68 6.83 -20.60
N GLU A 193 -14.63 7.60 -20.90
CA GLU A 193 -14.73 9.04 -21.17
C GLU A 193 -15.39 9.33 -22.53
N CYS A 194 -15.41 8.35 -23.44
CA CYS A 194 -16.10 8.46 -24.73
C CYS A 194 -17.62 8.36 -24.61
N ALA A 195 -18.16 7.84 -23.49
CA ALA A 195 -19.60 7.60 -23.30
C ALA A 195 -20.47 8.87 -23.38
N GLN A 196 -19.86 10.04 -23.17
CA GLN A 196 -20.54 11.34 -23.32
C GLN A 196 -20.78 11.74 -24.80
N TYR A 197 -20.17 11.02 -25.75
CA TYR A 197 -20.32 11.22 -27.19
C TYR A 197 -21.05 10.02 -27.77
N GLN A 198 -22.38 10.11 -27.88
CA GLN A 198 -23.23 9.00 -28.31
C GLN A 198 -22.79 8.41 -29.66
N GLU A 199 -22.62 9.27 -30.67
CA GLU A 199 -22.26 8.82 -32.03
C GLU A 199 -20.88 8.16 -32.09
N LEU A 200 -19.91 8.71 -31.35
CA LEU A 200 -18.58 8.14 -31.24
C LEU A 200 -18.62 6.78 -30.55
N THR A 201 -19.44 6.63 -29.52
CA THR A 201 -19.61 5.37 -28.79
C THR A 201 -20.19 4.28 -29.70
N ASP A 202 -21.20 4.61 -30.51
CA ASP A 202 -21.79 3.68 -31.48
C ASP A 202 -20.76 3.23 -32.52
N MET A 203 -19.93 4.16 -33.01
CA MET A 203 -18.85 3.85 -33.96
C MET A 203 -17.74 3.00 -33.35
N ILE A 204 -17.32 3.27 -32.10
CA ILE A 204 -16.34 2.45 -31.36
C ILE A 204 -16.89 1.03 -31.17
N ASN A 205 -18.16 0.89 -30.77
CA ASN A 205 -18.78 -0.43 -30.61
C ASN A 205 -18.85 -1.21 -31.92
N THR A 206 -19.06 -0.51 -33.04
CA THR A 206 -19.13 -1.11 -34.38
C THR A 206 -17.75 -1.49 -34.93
N SER A 207 -16.74 -0.64 -34.74
CA SER A 207 -15.40 -0.82 -35.32
C SER A 207 -14.32 -0.37 -34.34
N HIS A 208 -13.95 -1.27 -33.44
CA HIS A 208 -12.75 -1.13 -32.61
C HIS A 208 -11.84 -2.34 -32.79
N TYR A 209 -10.56 -2.11 -32.53
CA TYR A 209 -9.54 -3.15 -32.50
C TYR A 209 -8.77 -3.07 -31.18
N LEU A 210 -8.97 -4.05 -30.31
CA LEU A 210 -8.21 -4.17 -29.08
C LEU A 210 -6.89 -4.90 -29.38
N ILE A 211 -5.78 -4.16 -29.33
CA ILE A 211 -4.46 -4.72 -29.60
C ILE A 211 -4.13 -5.80 -28.55
N PRO A 212 -3.91 -7.06 -28.97
CA PRO A 212 -3.53 -8.10 -28.04
C PRO A 212 -2.09 -7.90 -27.54
N GLN A 213 -1.78 -8.47 -26.38
CA GLN A 213 -0.39 -8.57 -25.93
C GLN A 213 0.42 -9.44 -26.89
N MET A 214 1.71 -9.15 -27.03
CA MET A 214 2.61 -9.98 -27.83
C MET A 214 2.89 -11.29 -27.10
N ASN A 215 2.84 -12.40 -27.83
CA ASN A 215 3.32 -13.68 -27.28
C ASN A 215 4.86 -13.73 -27.37
N ARG A 216 5.46 -14.76 -26.77
CA ARG A 216 6.94 -14.92 -26.74
C ARG A 216 7.56 -15.00 -28.14
N ASP A 217 6.87 -15.58 -29.12
CA ASP A 217 7.38 -15.69 -30.49
C ASP A 217 7.36 -14.34 -31.21
N ASN A 218 6.31 -13.54 -31.02
CA ASN A 218 6.22 -12.17 -31.52
C ASN A 218 7.33 -11.30 -30.91
N PHE A 219 7.58 -11.41 -29.59
CA PHE A 219 8.70 -10.70 -28.97
C PHE A 219 10.06 -11.16 -29.50
N ARG A 220 10.24 -12.46 -29.74
CA ARG A 220 11.46 -13.00 -30.36
C ARG A 220 11.70 -12.39 -31.74
N LEU A 221 10.67 -12.26 -32.57
CA LEU A 221 10.76 -11.58 -33.87
C LEU A 221 11.08 -10.09 -33.71
N ALA A 222 10.43 -9.39 -32.79
CA ALA A 222 10.67 -7.98 -32.51
C ALA A 222 12.08 -7.68 -31.97
N ILE A 223 12.76 -8.66 -31.36
CA ILE A 223 14.15 -8.54 -30.90
C ILE A 223 15.12 -8.89 -32.04
N LYS A 224 14.96 -10.07 -32.66
CA LYS A 224 15.95 -10.60 -33.63
C LYS A 224 15.86 -9.90 -34.99
N GLY A 225 14.66 -9.55 -35.44
CA GLY A 225 14.41 -8.93 -36.76
C GLY A 225 15.18 -7.62 -36.94
N PRO A 226 14.98 -6.61 -36.07
CA PRO A 226 15.67 -5.32 -36.21
C PRO A 226 17.19 -5.47 -36.12
N ILE A 227 17.70 -6.34 -35.23
CA ILE A 227 19.14 -6.62 -35.08
C ILE A 227 19.73 -7.17 -36.39
N ALA A 228 19.05 -8.12 -37.02
CA ALA A 228 19.50 -8.71 -38.29
C ALA A 228 19.54 -7.65 -39.41
N VAL A 229 18.52 -6.79 -39.49
CA VAL A 229 18.45 -5.68 -40.47
C VAL A 229 19.55 -4.64 -40.20
N GLY A 230 19.84 -4.34 -38.93
CA GLY A 230 20.94 -3.46 -38.53
C GLY A 230 22.35 -4.03 -38.82
N GLY A 231 22.43 -5.31 -39.23
CA GLY A 231 23.65 -6.04 -39.58
C GLY A 231 24.32 -6.77 -38.41
N GLY A 232 23.65 -6.89 -37.26
CA GLY A 232 24.15 -7.57 -36.07
C GLY A 232 23.67 -9.02 -35.95
N LYS A 233 24.30 -9.77 -35.04
CA LYS A 233 23.85 -11.10 -34.58
C LYS A 233 23.65 -11.05 -33.07
N ILE A 234 22.67 -11.78 -32.56
CA ILE A 234 22.35 -11.84 -31.12
C ILE A 234 22.38 -13.30 -30.66
N SER A 235 22.96 -13.54 -29.48
CA SER A 235 23.03 -14.87 -28.90
C SER A 235 21.64 -15.35 -28.45
N GLU A 236 21.36 -16.65 -28.60
CA GLU A 236 20.10 -17.23 -28.10
C GLU A 236 19.97 -17.12 -26.57
N LYS A 237 21.10 -17.06 -25.86
CA LYS A 237 21.11 -16.85 -24.41
C LYS A 237 20.55 -15.48 -24.05
N LEU A 238 21.01 -14.41 -24.72
CA LEU A 238 20.52 -13.06 -24.49
C LEU A 238 19.03 -12.92 -24.86
N VAL A 239 18.60 -13.51 -25.98
CA VAL A 239 17.18 -13.50 -26.37
C VAL A 239 16.31 -14.13 -25.27
N ASN A 240 16.72 -15.26 -24.72
CA ASN A 240 15.96 -15.92 -23.65
C ASN A 240 15.97 -15.13 -22.34
N GLU A 241 17.07 -14.45 -21.99
CA GLU A 241 17.10 -13.56 -20.83
C GLU A 241 16.16 -12.36 -21.01
N LEU A 242 16.18 -11.68 -22.16
CA LEU A 242 15.25 -10.59 -22.48
C LEU A 242 13.78 -11.02 -22.40
N LEU A 243 13.47 -12.22 -22.92
CA LEU A 243 12.12 -12.80 -22.85
C LEU A 243 11.70 -13.18 -21.42
N ASN A 244 12.64 -13.48 -20.53
CA ASN A 244 12.35 -13.76 -19.12
C ASN A 244 12.15 -12.46 -18.33
N ASP A 245 12.98 -11.44 -18.57
CA ASP A 245 12.88 -10.14 -17.92
C ASP A 245 11.58 -9.40 -18.29
N LEU A 246 11.05 -9.63 -19.49
CA LEU A 246 9.75 -9.10 -19.95
C LEU A 246 8.57 -9.51 -19.07
N GLY A 247 8.57 -10.74 -18.55
CA GLY A 247 7.45 -11.32 -17.78
C GLY A 247 6.10 -11.23 -18.51
N ASP A 248 5.00 -11.16 -17.73
CA ASP A 248 3.61 -11.07 -18.24
C ASP A 248 3.03 -9.64 -18.20
N ASN A 249 3.89 -8.62 -18.10
CA ASN A 249 3.43 -7.24 -17.88
C ASN A 249 3.23 -6.49 -19.22
N PRO A 250 2.02 -5.99 -19.55
CA PRO A 250 1.70 -5.37 -20.83
C PRO A 250 2.49 -4.09 -21.17
N ASP A 251 3.06 -3.40 -20.18
CA ASP A 251 3.65 -2.07 -20.33
C ASP A 251 5.18 -2.09 -20.60
N GLN A 252 5.76 -3.26 -20.86
CA GLN A 252 7.22 -3.41 -20.91
C GLN A 252 7.87 -3.15 -22.28
N LEU A 253 7.09 -3.09 -23.36
CA LEU A 253 7.65 -2.95 -24.70
C LEU A 253 8.54 -1.69 -24.90
N PRO A 254 8.18 -0.50 -24.38
CA PRO A 254 9.05 0.68 -24.47
C PRO A 254 10.35 0.54 -23.66
N ILE A 255 10.29 -0.19 -22.53
CA ILE A 255 11.47 -0.46 -21.69
C ILE A 255 12.41 -1.41 -22.42
N LEU A 256 11.86 -2.46 -23.04
CA LEU A 256 12.62 -3.40 -23.87
C LEU A 256 13.30 -2.66 -25.03
N GLN A 257 12.56 -1.82 -25.75
CA GLN A 257 13.08 -1.06 -26.89
C GLN A 257 14.22 -0.12 -26.45
N HIS A 258 14.08 0.53 -25.30
CA HIS A 258 15.14 1.36 -24.72
C HIS A 258 16.36 0.55 -24.30
N ALA A 259 16.16 -0.59 -23.62
CA ALA A 259 17.24 -1.47 -23.20
C ALA A 259 18.00 -2.04 -24.42
N LEU A 260 17.30 -2.42 -25.48
CA LEU A 260 17.91 -2.91 -26.73
C LEU A 260 18.73 -1.81 -27.43
N MET A 261 18.20 -0.59 -27.53
CA MET A 261 18.94 0.57 -28.04
C MET A 261 20.25 0.77 -27.28
N ARG A 262 20.18 0.76 -25.93
CA ARG A 262 21.34 0.93 -25.06
C ARG A 262 22.33 -0.23 -25.17
N THR A 263 21.83 -1.46 -25.26
CA THR A 263 22.66 -2.65 -25.42
C THR A 263 23.42 -2.58 -26.75
N TRP A 264 22.75 -2.16 -27.81
CA TRP A 264 23.35 -1.96 -29.13
C TRP A 264 24.43 -0.88 -29.11
N ASP A 265 24.13 0.30 -28.53
CA ASP A 265 25.09 1.40 -28.45
C ASP A 265 26.35 0.99 -27.67
N PHE A 266 26.16 0.27 -26.56
CA PHE A 266 27.26 -0.26 -25.76
C PHE A 266 28.10 -1.28 -26.55
N TRP A 267 27.44 -2.24 -27.21
CA TRP A 267 28.08 -3.27 -28.03
C TRP A 267 28.87 -2.67 -29.20
N MET A 268 28.28 -1.72 -29.93
CA MET A 268 28.97 -1.03 -31.04
C MET A 268 30.20 -0.27 -30.56
N LYS A 269 30.11 0.39 -29.41
CA LYS A 269 31.22 1.18 -28.85
C LYS A 269 32.40 0.33 -28.37
N HIS A 270 32.15 -0.86 -27.82
CA HIS A 270 33.20 -1.69 -27.20
C HIS A 270 33.70 -2.83 -28.11
N SER A 271 32.81 -3.49 -28.84
CA SER A 271 33.15 -4.68 -29.66
C SER A 271 33.24 -4.38 -31.15
N GLY A 272 32.93 -3.14 -31.57
CA GLY A 272 33.01 -2.69 -32.97
C GLY A 272 32.15 -3.49 -33.94
N GLY A 273 31.12 -4.19 -33.44
CA GLY A 273 30.23 -5.02 -34.22
C GLY A 273 30.80 -6.37 -34.69
N LYS A 274 31.95 -6.82 -34.17
CA LYS A 274 32.62 -8.06 -34.61
C LYS A 274 32.12 -9.34 -33.92
N GLU A 275 31.64 -9.21 -32.70
CA GLU A 275 31.13 -10.30 -31.86
C GLU A 275 29.60 -10.27 -31.80
N GLU A 276 28.95 -11.35 -31.40
CA GLU A 276 27.50 -11.37 -31.24
C GLU A 276 27.05 -10.53 -30.03
N LEU A 277 25.88 -9.92 -30.11
CA LEU A 277 25.21 -9.29 -28.97
C LEU A 277 24.90 -10.38 -27.94
N ASP A 278 25.66 -10.40 -26.85
CA ASP A 278 25.49 -11.36 -25.76
C ASP A 278 25.16 -10.70 -24.41
N VAL A 279 24.85 -11.52 -23.41
CA VAL A 279 24.42 -11.13 -22.05
C VAL A 279 25.34 -10.09 -21.40
N VAL A 280 26.64 -10.14 -21.66
CA VAL A 280 27.62 -9.17 -21.11
C VAL A 280 27.26 -7.72 -21.48
N HIS A 281 26.81 -7.46 -22.71
CA HIS A 281 26.44 -6.11 -23.14
C HIS A 281 25.15 -5.64 -22.47
N TYR A 282 24.21 -6.55 -22.27
CA TYR A 282 22.93 -6.29 -21.62
C TYR A 282 23.09 -6.06 -20.10
N ASP A 283 23.97 -6.81 -19.45
CA ASP A 283 24.35 -6.59 -18.06
C ASP A 283 25.04 -5.24 -17.86
N SER A 284 25.87 -4.83 -18.82
CA SER A 284 26.64 -3.58 -18.75
C SER A 284 25.76 -2.33 -18.73
N ILE A 285 24.55 -2.40 -19.29
CA ILE A 285 23.59 -1.29 -19.21
C ILE A 285 22.69 -1.37 -17.97
N GLY A 286 22.82 -2.42 -17.15
CA GLY A 286 22.00 -2.66 -15.97
C GLY A 286 20.68 -3.39 -16.27
N ARG A 287 20.61 -4.12 -17.39
CA ARG A 287 19.41 -4.85 -17.85
C ARG A 287 18.18 -3.95 -18.02
N MET A 288 17.02 -4.52 -18.36
CA MET A 288 15.75 -3.77 -18.44
C MET A 288 15.37 -3.09 -17.11
N GLU A 289 15.79 -3.66 -15.97
CA GLU A 289 15.51 -3.12 -14.64
C GLU A 289 16.11 -1.72 -14.43
N LYS A 290 17.37 -1.50 -14.83
CA LYS A 290 18.08 -0.24 -14.52
C LYS A 290 18.50 0.57 -15.74
N ALA A 291 18.46 0.03 -16.96
CA ALA A 291 18.93 0.73 -18.16
C ALA A 291 18.32 2.12 -18.34
N LEU A 292 17.00 2.23 -18.13
CA LEU A 292 16.30 3.52 -18.24
C LEU A 292 16.72 4.49 -17.14
N SER A 293 16.81 4.02 -15.88
CA SER A 293 17.25 4.83 -14.73
C SER A 293 18.69 5.31 -14.91
N ASN A 294 19.59 4.43 -15.33
CA ASN A 294 20.99 4.71 -15.58
C ASN A 294 21.15 5.79 -16.66
N HIS A 295 20.44 5.66 -17.78
CA HIS A 295 20.51 6.64 -18.85
C HIS A 295 19.93 8.01 -18.44
N ALA A 296 18.82 8.02 -17.72
CA ALA A 296 18.27 9.28 -17.20
C ALA A 296 19.23 9.93 -16.17
N ASN A 297 19.91 9.14 -15.35
CA ASN A 297 20.94 9.60 -14.43
C ASN A 297 22.17 10.16 -15.16
N GLU A 298 22.61 9.53 -16.26
CA GLU A 298 23.69 10.07 -17.12
C GLU A 298 23.31 11.46 -17.65
N ALA A 299 22.12 11.58 -18.25
CA ALA A 299 21.63 12.86 -18.77
C ALA A 299 21.54 13.93 -17.67
N PHE A 300 21.04 13.56 -16.48
CA PHE A 300 21.00 14.46 -15.33
C PHE A 300 22.38 14.85 -14.82
N ASN A 301 23.33 13.91 -14.80
CA ASN A 301 24.67 14.15 -14.24
C ASN A 301 25.52 15.09 -15.10
N GLU A 302 25.27 15.14 -16.41
CA GLU A 302 25.90 16.05 -17.37
C GLU A 302 25.50 17.53 -17.18
N LEU A 303 24.42 17.81 -16.43
CA LEU A 303 23.99 19.17 -16.11
C LEU A 303 24.88 19.82 -15.04
N SER A 304 25.01 21.15 -15.11
CA SER A 304 25.62 21.95 -14.05
C SER A 304 24.78 21.92 -12.75
N PRO A 305 25.36 22.27 -11.58
CA PRO A 305 24.63 22.25 -10.30
C PRO A 305 23.33 23.07 -10.30
N ASP A 306 23.32 24.24 -10.95
CA ASP A 306 22.14 25.10 -11.02
C ASP A 306 21.08 24.51 -11.97
N GLU A 307 21.52 23.99 -13.13
CA GLU A 307 20.63 23.29 -14.07
C GLU A 307 20.00 22.04 -13.47
N LYS A 308 20.68 21.35 -12.53
CA LYS A 308 20.13 20.18 -11.84
C LYS A 308 18.92 20.52 -10.97
N VAL A 309 18.94 21.67 -10.29
CA VAL A 309 17.80 22.14 -9.48
C VAL A 309 16.61 22.48 -10.37
N ILE A 310 16.86 23.16 -11.49
CA ILE A 310 15.83 23.48 -12.48
C ILE A 310 15.26 22.19 -13.10
N CYS A 311 16.11 21.23 -13.42
CA CYS A 311 15.72 19.93 -13.95
C CYS A 311 14.84 19.14 -12.96
N GLU A 312 15.19 19.13 -11.67
CA GLU A 312 14.38 18.50 -10.62
C GLU A 312 12.99 19.15 -10.54
N ASN A 313 12.92 20.48 -10.49
CA ASN A 313 11.65 21.22 -10.46
C ASN A 313 10.82 20.99 -11.74
N MET A 314 11.46 20.91 -12.90
CA MET A 314 10.82 20.59 -14.17
C MET A 314 10.18 19.20 -14.09
N PHE A 315 10.91 18.17 -13.70
CA PHE A 315 10.34 16.82 -13.61
C PHE A 315 9.25 16.70 -12.54
N LYS A 316 9.40 17.37 -11.38
CA LYS A 316 8.32 17.50 -10.37
C LYS A 316 7.07 18.15 -10.96
N THR A 317 7.23 19.16 -11.81
CA THR A 317 6.11 19.84 -12.49
C THR A 317 5.43 18.93 -13.53
N LEU A 318 6.21 18.11 -14.23
CA LEU A 318 5.72 17.21 -15.27
C LEU A 318 5.08 15.92 -14.74
N THR A 319 5.12 15.70 -13.42
CA THR A 319 4.57 14.52 -12.76
C THR A 319 3.61 14.88 -11.64
N GLU A 320 2.67 13.99 -11.37
CA GLU A 320 1.79 14.10 -10.21
C GLU A 320 1.50 12.69 -9.65
N ARG A 321 1.06 12.59 -8.41
CA ARG A 321 0.69 11.31 -7.80
C ARG A 321 -0.81 11.04 -8.02
N GLY A 322 -1.13 9.96 -8.73
CA GLY A 322 -2.50 9.51 -8.95
C GLY A 322 -3.12 8.81 -7.73
N ASN A 323 -4.44 8.58 -7.78
CA ASN A 323 -5.22 7.92 -6.72
C ASN A 323 -4.79 6.47 -6.43
N ASP A 324 -4.10 5.83 -7.37
CA ASP A 324 -3.59 4.46 -7.26
C ASP A 324 -2.12 4.41 -6.78
N ASN A 325 -1.60 5.52 -6.22
CA ASN A 325 -0.19 5.70 -5.85
C ASN A 325 0.79 5.56 -7.04
N ARG A 326 0.32 5.60 -8.28
CA ARG A 326 1.20 5.64 -9.46
C ARG A 326 1.43 7.08 -9.90
N GLY A 327 2.63 7.36 -10.40
CA GLY A 327 2.91 8.64 -11.05
C GLY A 327 2.06 8.78 -12.31
N ILE A 328 1.29 9.87 -12.40
CA ILE A 328 0.56 10.29 -13.59
C ILE A 328 1.34 11.43 -14.27
N ARG A 329 1.22 11.52 -15.59
CA ARG A 329 1.85 12.58 -16.37
C ARG A 329 1.06 13.88 -16.25
N HIS A 330 1.77 14.98 -16.06
CA HIS A 330 1.21 16.32 -15.99
C HIS A 330 1.87 17.23 -17.04
N PRO A 331 1.39 17.25 -18.29
CA PRO A 331 1.99 18.05 -19.35
C PRO A 331 1.89 19.55 -19.04
N SER A 332 2.99 20.30 -19.16
CA SER A 332 3.06 21.71 -18.77
C SER A 332 3.78 22.57 -19.80
N SER A 333 3.46 23.86 -19.87
CA SER A 333 4.13 24.79 -20.80
C SER A 333 5.52 25.15 -20.31
N VAL A 334 6.40 25.58 -21.23
CA VAL A 334 7.73 26.10 -20.87
C VAL A 334 7.61 27.29 -19.91
N GLU A 335 6.68 28.21 -20.15
CA GLU A 335 6.40 29.36 -19.26
C GLU A 335 6.02 28.91 -17.83
N GLU A 336 5.15 27.90 -17.70
CA GLU A 336 4.72 27.37 -16.41
C GLU A 336 5.90 26.74 -15.66
N ILE A 337 6.70 25.92 -16.36
CA ILE A 337 7.89 25.25 -15.81
C ILE A 337 8.92 26.29 -15.36
N ALA A 338 9.20 27.31 -16.18
CA ALA A 338 10.14 28.38 -15.88
C ALA A 338 9.70 29.19 -14.65
N SER A 339 8.41 29.51 -14.57
CA SER A 339 7.82 30.21 -13.42
C SER A 339 7.91 29.42 -12.11
N ILE A 340 7.68 28.10 -12.16
CA ILE A 340 7.75 27.24 -10.98
C ILE A 340 9.21 27.03 -10.55
N ALA A 341 10.10 26.81 -11.51
CA ALA A 341 11.54 26.62 -11.24
C ALA A 341 12.28 27.93 -10.90
N ASN A 342 11.62 29.09 -11.01
CA ASN A 342 12.20 30.43 -10.84
C ASN A 342 13.45 30.63 -11.73
N SER A 343 13.31 30.28 -13.01
CA SER A 343 14.38 30.32 -14.02
C SER A 343 13.90 31.04 -15.27
N ASP A 344 14.83 31.51 -16.10
CA ASP A 344 14.52 31.99 -17.45
C ASP A 344 14.12 30.84 -18.39
N GLU A 345 13.27 31.13 -19.37
CA GLU A 345 12.76 30.15 -20.33
C GLU A 345 13.86 29.56 -21.22
N ALA A 346 14.90 30.33 -21.55
CA ALA A 346 15.98 29.85 -22.42
C ALA A 346 16.79 28.72 -21.75
N THR A 347 17.07 28.85 -20.45
CA THR A 347 17.69 27.79 -19.64
C THR A 347 16.80 26.55 -19.55
N VAL A 348 15.49 26.73 -19.33
CA VAL A 348 14.53 25.60 -19.29
C VAL A 348 14.47 24.89 -20.64
N ILE A 349 14.39 25.63 -21.75
CA ILE A 349 14.43 25.06 -23.12
C ILE A 349 15.72 24.27 -23.34
N LYS A 350 16.87 24.79 -22.92
CA LYS A 350 18.16 24.09 -23.03
C LYS A 350 18.14 22.75 -22.30
N ILE A 351 17.61 22.71 -21.06
CA ILE A 351 17.49 21.46 -20.29
C ILE A 351 16.50 20.51 -20.98
N ILE A 352 15.35 21.00 -21.44
CA ILE A 352 14.37 20.17 -22.14
C ILE A 352 15.00 19.54 -23.40
N GLU A 353 15.70 20.32 -24.22
CA GLU A 353 16.37 19.82 -25.43
C GLU A 353 17.43 18.76 -25.10
N HIS A 354 18.13 18.88 -23.97
CA HIS A 354 19.06 17.85 -23.48
C HIS A 354 18.39 16.49 -23.21
N PHE A 355 17.16 16.51 -22.69
CA PHE A 355 16.32 15.31 -22.46
C PHE A 355 15.40 14.94 -23.63
N ARG A 356 15.43 15.70 -24.74
CA ARG A 356 14.76 15.42 -26.02
C ARG A 356 15.73 15.02 -27.13
N ALA A 357 17.03 15.15 -26.90
CA ALA A 357 18.07 14.89 -27.90
C ALA A 357 17.96 13.49 -28.53
N SER A 358 18.55 13.33 -29.73
CA SER A 358 18.56 12.02 -30.40
C SER A 358 19.18 10.94 -29.49
N GLY A 359 18.48 9.81 -29.32
CA GLY A 359 18.82 8.75 -28.36
C GLY A 359 18.32 8.99 -26.91
N ARG A 360 18.02 10.24 -26.55
CA ARG A 360 17.46 10.67 -25.25
C ARG A 360 16.06 11.21 -25.46
N SER A 361 15.10 10.34 -25.71
CA SER A 361 13.69 10.72 -25.91
C SER A 361 12.90 10.62 -24.60
N PHE A 362 13.38 11.22 -23.51
CA PHE A 362 12.70 11.17 -22.20
C PHE A 362 11.51 12.14 -22.12
N LEU A 363 11.63 13.26 -22.83
CA LEU A 363 10.59 14.27 -22.97
C LEU A 363 10.08 14.33 -24.40
N THR A 364 8.84 14.80 -24.57
CA THR A 364 8.19 14.99 -25.87
C THR A 364 7.45 16.32 -25.91
N SER A 365 7.32 16.88 -27.12
CA SER A 365 6.49 18.04 -27.42
C SER A 365 6.00 17.93 -28.86
N ALA A 366 4.84 18.53 -29.16
CA ALA A 366 4.31 18.63 -30.52
C ALA A 366 5.13 19.60 -31.39
N ASP A 367 5.73 20.62 -30.79
CA ASP A 367 6.50 21.62 -31.50
C ASP A 367 7.93 21.12 -31.79
N LYS A 368 8.37 21.34 -33.04
CA LYS A 368 9.76 21.07 -33.44
C LYS A 368 10.74 22.03 -32.77
N SER A 369 10.38 23.31 -32.69
CA SER A 369 11.16 24.35 -31.99
C SER A 369 10.34 24.87 -30.81
N LEU A 370 10.92 24.81 -29.62
CA LEU A 370 10.23 25.20 -28.39
C LEU A 370 10.11 26.72 -28.26
N ASN A 371 8.95 27.15 -27.78
CA ASN A 371 8.65 28.51 -27.37
C ASN A 371 7.94 28.49 -26.00
N SER A 372 7.62 29.66 -25.44
CA SER A 372 7.00 29.81 -24.12
C SER A 372 5.70 29.00 -23.95
N ALA A 373 4.90 28.90 -25.02
CA ALA A 373 3.62 28.19 -25.02
C ALA A 373 3.74 26.69 -25.34
N SER A 374 4.93 26.22 -25.74
CA SER A 374 5.13 24.80 -26.08
C SER A 374 4.89 23.91 -24.88
N ILE A 375 4.04 22.90 -25.06
CA ILE A 375 3.72 21.92 -24.01
C ILE A 375 4.75 20.81 -24.01
N ILE A 376 5.30 20.54 -22.83
CA ILE A 376 6.26 19.47 -22.57
C ILE A 376 5.55 18.36 -21.80
N ASP A 377 5.81 17.12 -22.19
CA ASP A 377 5.32 15.92 -21.50
C ASP A 377 6.44 14.88 -21.38
N ILE A 378 6.25 13.92 -20.48
CA ILE A 378 7.10 12.74 -20.37
C ILE A 378 6.72 11.76 -21.50
N SER A 379 7.71 11.30 -22.24
CA SER A 379 7.51 10.41 -23.39
C SER A 379 6.83 9.09 -23.01
N HIS A 380 7.15 8.53 -21.83
CA HIS A 380 6.50 7.32 -21.34
C HIS A 380 6.44 7.24 -19.81
N GLU A 381 5.31 6.75 -19.27
CA GLU A 381 5.07 6.58 -17.83
C GLU A 381 6.03 5.60 -17.15
N SER A 382 6.70 4.74 -17.92
CA SER A 382 7.75 3.86 -17.42
C SER A 382 8.93 4.63 -16.82
N LEU A 383 9.17 5.88 -17.26
CA LEU A 383 10.23 6.72 -16.69
C LEU A 383 9.96 7.02 -15.21
N MET A 384 8.71 7.33 -14.85
CA MET A 384 8.30 7.56 -13.46
C MET A 384 8.41 6.28 -12.60
N ARG A 385 8.23 5.11 -13.23
CA ARG A 385 8.27 3.81 -12.54
C ARG A 385 9.67 3.24 -12.35
N ILE A 386 10.64 3.66 -13.15
CA ILE A 386 11.98 3.04 -13.14
C ILE A 386 13.04 4.02 -12.68
N TRP A 387 12.93 5.31 -13.02
CA TRP A 387 13.96 6.28 -12.66
C TRP A 387 13.92 6.62 -11.16
N ASP A 388 14.95 6.20 -10.43
CA ASP A 388 14.95 6.24 -8.97
C ASP A 388 14.91 7.67 -8.40
N LYS A 389 15.57 8.63 -9.06
CA LYS A 389 15.47 10.04 -8.68
C LYS A 389 14.06 10.57 -8.84
N LEU A 390 13.41 10.26 -9.97
CA LEU A 390 12.06 10.73 -10.25
C LEU A 390 11.03 10.17 -9.27
N LYS A 391 11.17 8.91 -8.83
CA LYS A 391 10.30 8.35 -7.78
C LYS A 391 10.37 9.17 -6.49
N VAL A 392 11.59 9.44 -6.02
CA VAL A 392 11.81 10.24 -4.81
C VAL A 392 11.25 11.65 -4.99
N TRP A 393 11.49 12.27 -6.15
CA TRP A 393 10.96 13.59 -6.46
C TRP A 393 9.43 13.66 -6.47
N VAL A 394 8.76 12.65 -7.03
CA VAL A 394 7.28 12.52 -7.01
C VAL A 394 6.76 12.39 -5.59
N ASP A 395 7.40 11.58 -4.75
CA ASP A 395 7.00 11.41 -3.34
C ASP A 395 7.21 12.69 -2.51
N GLU A 396 8.36 13.35 -2.67
CA GLU A 396 8.64 14.63 -2.03
C GLU A 396 7.64 15.71 -2.44
N GLU A 397 7.29 15.76 -3.72
CA GLU A 397 6.33 16.71 -4.27
C GLU A 397 4.93 16.45 -3.69
N ALA A 398 4.50 15.19 -3.62
CA ALA A 398 3.23 14.82 -3.02
C ALA A 398 3.15 15.24 -1.53
N MET A 399 4.23 15.06 -0.76
CA MET A 399 4.29 15.53 0.64
C MET A 399 4.23 17.05 0.73
N ALA A 400 4.90 17.78 -0.17
CA ALA A 400 4.85 19.24 -0.22
C ALA A 400 3.44 19.75 -0.54
N ILE A 401 2.76 19.14 -1.50
CA ILE A 401 1.36 19.45 -1.85
C ILE A 401 0.44 19.19 -0.65
N GLN A 402 0.59 18.03 0.01
CA GLN A 402 -0.23 17.68 1.17
C GLN A 402 -0.08 18.70 2.32
N MET A 403 1.14 19.15 2.59
CA MET A 403 1.39 20.18 3.59
C MET A 403 0.73 21.50 3.21
N TYR A 404 0.86 21.93 1.94
CA TYR A 404 0.22 23.14 1.45
C TYR A 404 -1.31 23.07 1.53
N MET A 405 -1.91 21.93 1.17
CA MET A 405 -3.37 21.75 1.26
C MET A 405 -3.86 21.83 2.70
N ARG A 406 -3.16 21.20 3.65
CA ARG A 406 -3.46 21.34 5.09
C ARG A 406 -3.36 22.79 5.56
N LEU A 407 -2.34 23.52 5.12
CA LEU A 407 -2.16 24.93 5.48
C LEU A 407 -3.25 25.82 4.87
N SER A 408 -3.61 25.60 3.61
CA SER A 408 -4.68 26.32 2.92
C SER A 408 -6.04 26.09 3.58
N GLU A 409 -6.35 24.84 3.96
CA GLU A 409 -7.58 24.49 4.65
C GLU A 409 -7.64 25.09 6.05
N ALA A 410 -6.54 25.01 6.82
CA ALA A 410 -6.45 25.64 8.12
C ALA A 410 -6.64 27.17 8.04
N ALA A 411 -6.01 27.82 7.07
CA ALA A 411 -6.18 29.26 6.86
C ALA A 411 -7.63 29.63 6.52
N ALA A 412 -8.34 28.78 5.77
CA ALA A 412 -9.76 28.97 5.48
C ALA A 412 -10.62 28.82 6.75
N MET A 413 -10.43 27.75 7.52
CA MET A 413 -11.16 27.52 8.77
C MET A 413 -10.89 28.59 9.84
N TYR A 414 -9.67 29.14 9.88
CA TYR A 414 -9.31 30.25 10.77
C TYR A 414 -10.06 31.53 10.41
N GLN A 415 -10.17 31.84 9.11
CA GLN A 415 -10.96 32.98 8.63
C GLN A 415 -12.45 32.84 8.97
N GLU A 416 -12.96 31.60 8.99
CA GLU A 416 -14.32 31.27 9.43
C GLU A 416 -14.49 31.24 10.96
N GLY A 417 -13.41 31.44 11.73
CA GLY A 417 -13.43 31.42 13.20
C GLY A 417 -13.59 30.02 13.81
N LYS A 418 -13.45 28.95 13.02
CA LYS A 418 -13.64 27.55 13.47
C LYS A 418 -12.42 26.97 14.16
N ILE A 419 -11.21 27.47 13.85
CA ILE A 419 -9.96 27.00 14.45
C ILE A 419 -9.07 28.18 14.86
N GLY A 420 -8.08 27.92 15.73
CA GLY A 420 -7.05 28.89 16.13
C GLY A 420 -5.81 28.90 15.22
N LEU A 421 -4.79 29.67 15.61
CA LEU A 421 -3.47 29.67 14.95
C LEU A 421 -2.71 28.35 15.20
N TRP A 422 -1.85 27.96 14.26
CA TRP A 422 -1.04 26.75 14.39
C TRP A 422 0.02 26.87 15.49
N ARG A 423 0.26 25.75 16.18
CA ARG A 423 1.26 25.60 17.25
C ARG A 423 2.19 24.41 16.93
N PRO A 424 3.35 24.27 17.59
CA PRO A 424 4.18 23.09 17.44
C PRO A 424 3.39 21.82 17.84
N PRO A 425 3.55 20.70 17.11
CA PRO A 425 4.55 20.46 16.07
C PRO A 425 4.18 20.95 14.66
N ASP A 426 2.90 21.15 14.35
CA ASP A 426 2.43 21.46 12.99
C ASP A 426 3.01 22.77 12.44
N LEU A 427 3.12 23.80 13.28
CA LEU A 427 3.76 25.07 12.91
C LEU A 427 5.21 24.86 12.48
N GLN A 428 5.97 24.03 13.20
CA GLN A 428 7.39 23.81 12.90
C GLN A 428 7.56 23.03 11.59
N LEU A 429 6.69 22.03 11.35
CA LEU A 429 6.67 21.30 10.09
C LEU A 429 6.38 22.24 8.90
N ALA A 430 5.43 23.15 9.07
CA ALA A 430 5.08 24.13 8.04
C ALA A 430 6.18 25.17 7.79
N LEU A 431 6.88 25.63 8.84
CA LEU A 431 8.01 26.56 8.70
C LEU A 431 9.21 25.90 8.02
N ASN A 432 9.53 24.66 8.39
CA ASN A 432 10.58 23.88 7.73
C ASN A 432 10.23 23.66 6.25
N TRP A 433 8.98 23.27 5.97
CA TRP A 433 8.49 23.12 4.60
C TRP A 433 8.60 24.42 3.78
N ARG A 434 8.19 25.58 4.33
CA ARG A 434 8.30 26.88 3.65
C ARG A 434 9.76 27.20 3.32
N LYS A 435 10.69 26.94 4.25
CA LYS A 435 12.12 27.21 4.11
C LYS A 435 12.78 26.30 3.07
N GLU A 436 12.45 25.00 3.09
CA GLU A 436 13.05 24.00 2.21
C GLU A 436 12.48 24.02 0.80
N LYS A 437 11.16 24.18 0.65
CA LYS A 437 10.47 24.04 -0.63
C LYS A 437 10.25 25.35 -1.38
N GLN A 438 10.31 26.51 -0.69
CA GLN A 438 10.14 27.85 -1.27
C GLN A 438 9.04 27.92 -2.35
N PRO A 439 7.79 27.55 -2.01
CA PRO A 439 6.73 27.43 -3.00
C PRO A 439 6.43 28.77 -3.69
N THR A 440 6.32 28.75 -5.02
CA THR A 440 5.92 29.92 -5.80
C THR A 440 4.39 30.06 -5.85
N LEU A 441 3.90 31.27 -6.16
CA LEU A 441 2.46 31.50 -6.35
C LEU A 441 1.89 30.63 -7.47
N THR A 442 2.64 30.49 -8.58
CA THR A 442 2.26 29.67 -9.73
C THR A 442 2.14 28.20 -9.34
N TRP A 443 3.10 27.68 -8.57
CA TRP A 443 3.04 26.31 -8.03
C TRP A 443 1.79 26.10 -7.16
N ALA A 444 1.53 27.02 -6.22
CA ALA A 444 0.45 26.88 -5.26
C ALA A 444 -0.94 26.97 -5.88
N LYS A 445 -1.13 27.88 -6.85
CA LYS A 445 -2.39 28.06 -7.59
C LYS A 445 -2.88 26.78 -8.27
N ARG A 446 -1.99 25.84 -8.58
CA ARG A 446 -2.34 24.53 -9.15
C ARG A 446 -3.24 23.70 -8.23
N PHE A 447 -3.06 23.85 -6.91
CA PHE A 447 -3.74 23.01 -5.91
C PHE A 447 -4.79 23.79 -5.11
N SER A 448 -4.49 25.05 -4.77
CA SER A 448 -5.43 25.93 -4.08
C SER A 448 -5.15 27.40 -4.45
N PRO A 449 -6.18 28.19 -4.81
CA PRO A 449 -6.00 29.60 -5.17
C PRO A 449 -5.64 30.49 -3.97
N ALA A 450 -5.73 29.98 -2.74
CA ALA A 450 -5.63 30.76 -1.51
C ALA A 450 -4.19 30.88 -0.94
N PHE A 451 -3.17 30.93 -1.80
CA PHE A 451 -1.77 30.91 -1.37
C PHE A 451 -1.41 32.06 -0.44
N GLU A 452 -1.78 33.30 -0.80
CA GLU A 452 -1.49 34.49 0.00
C GLU A 452 -2.11 34.39 1.40
N ARG A 453 -3.37 33.94 1.48
CA ARG A 453 -4.05 33.72 2.75
C ARG A 453 -3.35 32.66 3.60
N ALA A 454 -2.92 31.56 2.98
CA ALA A 454 -2.18 30.49 3.65
C ALA A 454 -0.84 30.99 4.21
N MET A 455 -0.10 31.80 3.46
CA MET A 455 1.17 32.38 3.91
C MET A 455 0.97 33.39 5.04
N VAL A 456 -0.03 34.28 4.95
CA VAL A 456 -0.35 35.24 6.02
C VAL A 456 -0.75 34.51 7.31
N TYR A 457 -1.53 33.43 7.19
CA TYR A 457 -1.90 32.59 8.35
C TYR A 457 -0.68 31.95 9.00
N LEU A 458 0.25 31.42 8.21
CA LEU A 458 1.50 30.83 8.71
C LEU A 458 2.38 31.86 9.42
N GLU A 459 2.57 33.04 8.84
CA GLU A 459 3.32 34.14 9.45
C GLU A 459 2.68 34.64 10.74
N THR A 460 1.34 34.73 10.77
CA THR A 460 0.60 35.15 11.97
C THR A 460 0.77 34.11 13.08
N SER A 461 0.75 32.83 12.72
CA SER A 461 0.99 31.71 13.65
C SER A 461 2.43 31.73 14.20
N GLU A 462 3.42 31.98 13.34
CA GLU A 462 4.84 32.12 13.72
C GLU A 462 5.05 33.28 14.71
N LYS A 463 4.52 34.47 14.40
CA LYS A 463 4.63 35.65 15.28
C LYS A 463 3.95 35.41 16.62
N ALA A 464 2.77 34.79 16.64
CA ALA A 464 2.05 34.47 17.87
C ALA A 464 2.84 33.47 18.73
N HIS A 465 3.45 32.45 18.12
CA HIS A 465 4.27 31.48 18.84
C HIS A 465 5.50 32.12 19.49
N LEU A 466 6.24 32.94 18.74
CA LEU A 466 7.41 33.66 19.28
C LEU A 466 7.04 34.56 20.46
N ALA A 467 5.91 35.26 20.37
CA ALA A 467 5.39 36.07 21.47
C ALA A 467 4.98 35.23 22.70
N GLU A 468 4.39 34.04 22.49
CA GLU A 468 4.10 33.10 23.59
C GLU A 468 5.39 32.58 24.26
N GLU A 469 6.43 32.25 23.49
CA GLU A 469 7.71 31.80 24.03
C GLU A 469 8.41 32.88 24.85
N GLU A 470 8.48 34.12 24.35
CA GLU A 470 9.02 35.24 25.11
C GLU A 470 8.27 35.45 26.43
N ASN A 471 6.93 35.33 26.40
CA ASN A 471 6.10 35.42 27.60
C ASN A 471 6.36 34.26 28.59
N LYS A 472 6.52 33.02 28.10
CA LYS A 472 6.88 31.87 28.93
C LYS A 472 8.25 32.06 29.59
N ILE A 473 9.26 32.52 28.84
CA ILE A 473 10.59 32.84 29.38
C ILE A 473 10.47 33.92 30.47
N ARG A 474 9.64 34.95 30.23
CA ARG A 474 9.39 36.02 31.22
C ARG A 474 8.73 35.49 32.49
N LEU A 475 7.77 34.56 32.37
CA LEU A 475 7.09 33.93 33.50
C LEU A 475 8.02 32.97 34.26
N GLN A 476 8.84 32.18 33.56
CA GLN A 476 9.86 31.32 34.18
C GLN A 476 10.89 32.13 34.98
N LYS A 477 11.35 33.28 34.46
CA LYS A 477 12.21 34.20 35.22
C LYS A 477 11.54 34.71 36.51
N LYS A 478 10.23 34.96 36.49
CA LYS A 478 9.46 35.35 37.70
C LYS A 478 9.28 34.18 38.67
N ALA A 479 9.02 32.97 38.18
CA ALA A 479 8.91 31.76 38.99
C ALA A 479 10.24 31.38 39.66
N LEU A 480 11.36 31.47 38.95
CA LEU A 480 12.70 31.25 39.50
C LEU A 480 13.01 32.22 40.66
N ARG A 481 12.59 33.48 40.55
CA ARG A 481 12.71 34.44 41.66
C ARG A 481 11.90 34.02 42.89
N ARG A 482 10.67 33.50 42.71
CA ARG A 482 9.84 33.00 43.81
C ARG A 482 10.39 31.71 44.43
N SER A 483 10.88 30.80 43.60
CA SER A 483 11.50 29.54 44.06
C SER A 483 12.76 29.78 44.89
N ARG A 484 13.61 30.77 44.53
CA ARG A 484 14.75 31.19 45.37
C ARG A 484 14.32 31.69 46.75
N ILE A 485 13.21 32.43 46.83
CA ILE A 485 12.67 32.90 48.12
C ILE A 485 12.13 31.71 48.94
N PHE A 486 11.48 30.74 48.30
CA PHE A 486 10.92 29.55 48.95
C PHE A 486 11.99 28.58 49.48
N ALA A 487 13.12 28.42 48.75
CA ALA A 487 14.24 27.59 49.16
C ALA A 487 14.93 28.10 50.45
N ILE A 488 15.00 29.43 50.62
CA ILE A 488 15.52 30.05 51.86
C ILE A 488 14.63 29.69 53.06
N VAL A 489 13.30 29.64 52.87
CA VAL A 489 12.34 29.31 53.94
C VAL A 489 12.35 27.81 54.29
N LEU A 490 12.49 26.92 53.31
CA LEU A 490 12.61 25.47 53.53
C LEU A 490 13.91 25.07 54.23
N GLY A 491 15.02 25.76 53.93
CA GLY A 491 16.31 25.54 54.60
C GLY A 491 16.22 25.73 56.12
N SER A 492 15.40 26.67 56.59
CA SER A 492 15.12 26.87 58.02
C SER A 492 14.22 25.79 58.64
N ALA A 493 13.33 25.15 57.89
CA ALA A 493 12.41 24.13 58.39
C ALA A 493 13.06 22.73 58.51
N ALA A 494 14.00 22.40 57.62
CA ALA A 494 14.71 21.11 57.61
C ALA A 494 15.54 20.85 58.89
N ILE A 495 16.07 21.92 59.50
CA ILE A 495 16.83 21.84 60.75
C ILE A 495 15.94 21.38 61.92
N ILE A 496 14.64 21.65 61.86
CA ILE A 496 13.66 21.30 62.91
C ILE A 496 13.20 19.84 62.75
N SER A 497 13.09 19.33 61.52
CA SER A 497 12.62 17.96 61.22
C SER A 497 13.63 16.86 61.59
N LEU A 498 14.94 17.16 61.50
CA LEU A 498 16.00 16.21 61.91
C LEU A 498 15.90 15.80 63.39
N GLY A 499 15.30 16.65 64.24
CA GLY A 499 15.03 16.35 65.64
C GLY A 499 13.93 15.30 65.87
N PHE A 500 12.99 15.14 64.93
CA PHE A 500 11.88 14.17 65.04
C PHE A 500 12.24 12.78 64.49
N MET A 501 13.18 12.68 63.56
CA MET A 501 13.57 11.41 62.92
C MET A 501 14.25 10.43 63.89
N VAL A 502 14.96 10.94 64.90
CA VAL A 502 15.62 10.11 65.92
C VAL A 502 14.60 9.38 66.81
N TYR A 503 13.36 9.88 66.91
CA TYR A 503 12.30 9.31 67.74
C TYR A 503 11.56 8.12 67.10
N ALA A 504 11.58 7.98 65.77
CA ALA A 504 10.77 6.98 65.06
C ALA A 504 11.47 5.62 64.85
N ILE A 505 12.80 5.61 64.86
CA ILE A 505 13.60 4.39 64.62
C ILE A 505 13.42 3.34 65.72
N THR A 506 12.92 3.73 66.90
CA THR A 506 12.64 2.81 68.02
C THR A 506 11.38 1.96 67.85
N MET A 507 10.52 2.22 66.84
CA MET A 507 9.24 1.50 66.64
C MET A 507 9.23 0.42 65.54
N GLN A 508 10.29 0.31 64.72
CA GLN A 508 10.31 -0.56 63.53
C GLN A 508 10.80 -2.01 63.78
N ALA A 509 10.97 -2.40 65.04
CA ALA A 509 11.46 -3.74 65.40
C ALA A 509 10.35 -4.82 65.45
N GLU A 510 9.07 -4.47 65.40
CA GLU A 510 7.95 -5.40 65.64
C GLU A 510 7.31 -6.02 64.38
N SER A 511 7.54 -5.48 63.18
CA SER A 511 6.77 -5.85 61.97
C SER A 511 7.33 -7.04 61.15
N ASN A 512 8.58 -7.47 61.38
CA ASN A 512 9.23 -8.57 60.61
C ASN A 512 8.67 -9.99 60.87
N LYS A 513 7.61 -10.15 61.67
CA LYS A 513 7.09 -11.46 62.10
C LYS A 513 6.16 -12.17 61.09
N GLN A 514 5.98 -11.58 59.92
CA GLN A 514 4.73 -11.72 59.18
C GLN A 514 4.95 -12.12 57.69
N ARG A 515 6.21 -12.16 57.27
CA ARG A 515 6.64 -12.50 55.91
C ARG A 515 6.78 -14.02 55.64
N ILE A 516 6.57 -14.89 56.64
CA ILE A 516 6.87 -16.34 56.58
C ILE A 516 5.75 -17.18 55.91
N ILE A 517 4.55 -16.66 55.68
CA ILE A 517 3.40 -17.55 55.42
C ILE A 517 3.21 -18.00 53.96
N ALA A 518 3.75 -17.31 52.96
CA ALA A 518 3.32 -17.64 51.59
C ALA A 518 4.23 -18.57 50.78
N GLU A 519 5.08 -19.38 51.46
CA GLU A 519 6.08 -20.37 50.95
C GLU A 519 5.51 -21.62 50.31
N GLN A 520 4.20 -21.72 50.22
CA GLN A 520 3.55 -23.03 50.10
C GLN A 520 2.97 -23.41 48.74
N GLN A 521 3.08 -22.65 47.65
CA GLN A 521 2.39 -23.09 46.41
C GLN A 521 3.24 -23.15 45.15
N LYS A 522 4.55 -23.36 45.24
CA LYS A 522 5.46 -23.44 44.07
C LYS A 522 5.50 -24.80 43.34
N GLU A 523 4.54 -25.73 43.50
CA GLU A 523 4.78 -27.15 43.15
C GLU A 523 4.01 -27.79 41.97
N GLU A 524 3.20 -27.08 41.18
CA GLU A 524 2.38 -27.73 40.13
C GLU A 524 2.83 -27.45 38.68
N ALA A 525 4.14 -27.29 38.45
CA ALA A 525 4.75 -27.07 37.13
C ALA A 525 5.55 -28.27 36.58
N GLU A 526 5.28 -29.51 37.04
CA GLU A 526 6.01 -30.72 36.63
C GLU A 526 5.35 -31.54 35.49
N LYS A 527 4.23 -31.12 34.91
CA LYS A 527 3.41 -32.01 34.05
C LYS A 527 3.68 -31.97 32.53
N GLN A 528 4.76 -31.36 32.04
CA GLN A 528 5.01 -31.22 30.59
C GLN A 528 6.40 -31.74 30.13
N ARG A 529 6.69 -33.03 30.35
CA ARG A 529 7.99 -33.63 30.00
C ARG A 529 7.92 -34.93 29.18
N LYS A 530 6.95 -35.17 28.28
CA LYS A 530 6.82 -36.54 27.69
C LYS A 530 6.37 -36.72 26.23
N GLU A 531 6.80 -35.87 25.28
CA GLU A 531 6.36 -36.02 23.86
C GLU A 531 7.43 -36.01 22.74
N ALA A 532 8.73 -36.21 22.99
CA ALA A 532 9.74 -35.93 21.95
C ALA A 532 10.73 -37.06 21.59
N GLU A 533 10.30 -38.28 21.18
CA GLU A 533 11.30 -39.34 20.91
C GLU A 533 11.14 -40.42 19.80
N THR A 534 10.23 -40.36 18.81
CA THR A 534 10.16 -41.47 17.81
C THR A 534 9.99 -41.07 16.34
N GLN A 535 10.95 -40.34 15.77
CA GLN A 535 11.11 -40.20 14.31
C GLN A 535 12.59 -40.29 13.88
N LYS A 536 13.11 -41.50 13.57
CA LYS A 536 14.49 -41.62 13.05
C LYS A 536 14.87 -42.84 12.19
N GLU A 537 13.98 -43.53 11.43
CA GLU A 537 14.37 -44.84 10.85
C GLU A 537 14.12 -45.14 9.36
N LEU A 538 14.02 -44.15 8.45
CA LEU A 538 13.69 -44.45 7.04
C LEU A 538 14.55 -43.72 5.99
N ALA A 539 15.86 -43.99 5.91
CA ALA A 539 16.71 -43.29 4.94
C ALA A 539 17.90 -44.08 4.31
N LEU A 540 17.92 -45.41 4.21
CA LEU A 540 19.18 -46.10 3.81
C LEU A 540 19.13 -47.26 2.78
N LYS A 541 18.16 -47.37 1.86
CA LYS A 541 18.08 -48.62 1.06
C LYS A 541 17.67 -48.50 -0.42
N ASN A 542 18.33 -47.65 -1.19
CA ASN A 542 18.34 -47.69 -2.66
C ASN A 542 19.74 -47.37 -3.17
N GLU A 543 20.41 -48.23 -3.96
CA GLU A 543 21.24 -47.73 -5.11
C GLU A 543 21.90 -48.70 -6.12
N GLN A 544 21.96 -50.04 -6.03
CA GLN A 544 22.86 -50.79 -6.97
C GLN A 544 22.22 -52.01 -7.63
N LYS A 545 21.99 -51.97 -8.96
CA LYS A 545 21.98 -53.13 -9.93
C LYS A 545 21.39 -52.75 -11.32
N ALA A 546 22.21 -52.39 -12.32
CA ALA A 546 21.68 -51.97 -13.63
C ALA A 546 22.40 -52.34 -14.97
N GLU A 547 23.62 -52.90 -15.10
CA GLU A 547 24.37 -52.64 -16.38
C GLU A 547 24.64 -53.75 -17.45
N GLU A 548 24.24 -55.03 -17.38
CA GLU A 548 25.03 -56.09 -18.08
C GLU A 548 24.53 -56.80 -19.39
N GLN A 549 23.47 -56.41 -20.12
CA GLN A 549 22.88 -57.32 -21.16
C GLN A 549 22.65 -56.76 -22.59
N ARG A 550 23.61 -56.77 -23.56
CA ARG A 550 23.21 -56.32 -24.93
C ARG A 550 23.81 -56.81 -26.28
N GLU A 551 24.83 -57.66 -26.44
CA GLU A 551 25.54 -57.72 -27.76
C GLU A 551 25.23 -58.83 -28.82
N ILE A 552 24.36 -59.83 -28.65
CA ILE A 552 24.51 -61.11 -29.41
C ILE A 552 23.79 -61.25 -30.79
N ALA A 553 23.09 -60.26 -31.36
CA ALA A 553 21.97 -60.56 -32.28
C ALA A 553 22.15 -60.57 -33.84
N LEU A 554 23.34 -60.49 -34.47
CA LEU A 554 23.42 -59.84 -35.82
C LEU A 554 23.73 -60.63 -37.13
N LYS A 555 23.66 -61.98 -37.24
CA LYS A 555 24.27 -62.66 -38.42
C LYS A 555 23.38 -63.47 -39.41
N SER A 556 22.11 -63.75 -39.17
CA SER A 556 21.39 -64.83 -39.89
C SER A 556 20.55 -64.45 -41.14
N GLU A 557 20.86 -63.38 -41.88
CA GLU A 557 19.84 -62.70 -42.71
C GLU A 557 19.87 -62.93 -44.25
N LYS A 558 20.94 -63.44 -44.87
CA LYS A 558 21.18 -63.11 -46.30
C LYS A 558 20.53 -63.99 -47.37
N GLU A 559 20.18 -65.24 -47.08
CA GLU A 559 19.86 -66.25 -48.10
C GLU A 559 18.37 -66.32 -48.52
N ALA A 560 17.47 -65.71 -47.75
CA ALA A 560 16.02 -65.73 -48.02
C ALA A 560 15.53 -64.86 -49.20
N ARG A 561 16.43 -64.31 -50.05
CA ARG A 561 16.16 -63.10 -50.85
C ARG A 561 15.80 -63.26 -52.34
N GLU A 562 15.87 -64.45 -52.95
CA GLU A 562 15.58 -64.59 -54.39
C GLU A 562 14.24 -65.26 -54.72
N GLN A 563 13.82 -66.26 -53.95
CA GLN A 563 12.49 -66.88 -54.11
C GLN A 563 11.33 -65.91 -53.76
N THR A 564 11.64 -64.82 -53.07
CA THR A 564 10.72 -63.72 -52.78
C THR A 564 10.26 -62.94 -54.01
N LYS A 565 11.04 -62.84 -55.09
CA LYS A 565 10.81 -61.83 -56.16
C LYS A 565 9.63 -62.10 -57.10
N ILE A 566 9.29 -63.36 -57.38
CA ILE A 566 8.18 -63.71 -58.30
C ILE A 566 6.85 -63.79 -57.55
N ALA A 567 6.87 -64.34 -56.33
CA ALA A 567 5.77 -64.21 -55.38
C ALA A 567 5.44 -62.74 -55.09
N GLU A 568 6.45 -61.85 -55.07
CA GLU A 568 6.27 -60.41 -54.87
C GLU A 568 5.42 -59.70 -55.92
N ILE A 569 5.43 -60.10 -57.19
CA ILE A 569 4.71 -59.33 -58.23
C ILE A 569 3.20 -59.63 -58.19
N GLN A 570 2.81 -60.89 -58.02
CA GLN A 570 1.40 -61.26 -57.82
C GLN A 570 0.90 -60.84 -56.43
N ARG A 571 1.75 -60.92 -55.39
CA ARG A 571 1.48 -60.33 -54.09
C ARG A 571 1.25 -58.82 -54.22
N LYS A 572 2.05 -58.08 -55.00
CA LYS A 572 1.91 -56.62 -55.18
C LYS A 572 0.57 -56.19 -55.78
N ILE A 573 -0.02 -56.95 -56.71
CA ILE A 573 -1.31 -56.60 -57.33
C ILE A 573 -2.47 -56.93 -56.39
N ALA A 574 -2.45 -58.11 -55.75
CA ALA A 574 -3.42 -58.47 -54.72
C ALA A 574 -3.31 -57.54 -53.49
N GLU A 575 -2.09 -57.16 -53.10
CA GLU A 575 -1.79 -56.15 -52.07
C GLU A 575 -2.27 -54.76 -52.48
N ALA A 576 -2.22 -54.37 -53.75
CA ALA A 576 -2.69 -53.05 -54.17
C ALA A 576 -4.22 -52.94 -53.99
N ASN A 577 -4.98 -53.96 -54.37
CA ASN A 577 -6.43 -54.00 -54.20
C ASN A 577 -6.84 -54.20 -52.74
N LEU A 578 -6.12 -55.05 -52.00
CA LEU A 578 -6.31 -55.20 -50.56
C LEU A 578 -5.95 -53.90 -49.83
N LYS A 579 -4.88 -53.20 -50.23
CA LYS A 579 -4.47 -51.88 -49.69
C LYS A 579 -5.54 -50.83 -49.91
N GLU A 580 -6.19 -50.79 -51.06
CA GLU A 580 -7.22 -49.81 -51.33
C GLU A 580 -8.50 -50.11 -50.51
N ALA A 581 -8.89 -51.38 -50.43
CA ALA A 581 -10.02 -51.79 -49.58
C ALA A 581 -9.71 -51.60 -48.07
N THR A 582 -8.49 -51.89 -47.60
CA THR A 582 -8.07 -51.59 -46.22
C THR A 582 -7.94 -50.10 -46.00
N ARG A 583 -7.47 -49.32 -46.98
CA ARG A 583 -7.40 -47.85 -46.90
C ARG A 583 -8.80 -47.25 -46.75
N GLN A 584 -9.78 -47.73 -47.51
CA GLN A 584 -11.17 -47.26 -47.37
C GLN A 584 -11.80 -47.68 -46.04
N LYS A 585 -11.54 -48.90 -45.57
CA LYS A 585 -11.97 -49.37 -44.24
C LYS A 585 -11.26 -48.61 -43.10
N GLU A 586 -9.98 -48.27 -43.26
CA GLU A 586 -9.20 -47.45 -42.35
C GLU A 586 -9.68 -46.01 -42.32
N ILE A 587 -10.07 -45.44 -43.47
CA ILE A 587 -10.69 -44.12 -43.54
C ILE A 587 -12.03 -44.13 -42.82
N ALA A 588 -12.89 -45.12 -43.07
CA ALA A 588 -14.19 -45.23 -42.40
C ALA A 588 -14.06 -45.46 -40.88
N THR A 589 -13.11 -46.31 -40.45
CA THR A 589 -12.83 -46.52 -39.02
C THR A 589 -12.17 -45.31 -38.37
N LYS A 590 -11.27 -44.59 -39.06
CA LYS A 590 -10.74 -43.29 -38.60
C LYS A 590 -11.85 -42.26 -38.45
N GLN A 591 -12.76 -42.14 -39.42
CA GLN A 591 -13.90 -41.23 -39.34
C GLN A 591 -14.84 -41.58 -38.18
N THR A 592 -15.06 -42.87 -37.92
CA THR A 592 -15.90 -43.34 -36.81
C THR A 592 -15.23 -43.08 -35.46
N GLN A 593 -13.91 -43.32 -35.36
CA GLN A 593 -13.11 -42.99 -34.18
C GLN A 593 -13.02 -41.48 -33.96
N GLU A 594 -12.98 -40.68 -35.02
CA GLU A 594 -12.94 -39.23 -34.98
C GLU A 594 -14.29 -38.65 -34.54
N ALA A 595 -15.40 -39.21 -35.03
CA ALA A 595 -16.74 -38.90 -34.54
C ALA A 595 -16.93 -39.31 -33.06
N GLN A 596 -16.41 -40.46 -32.64
CA GLN A 596 -16.41 -40.88 -31.23
C GLN A 596 -15.54 -39.96 -30.35
N LYS A 597 -14.36 -39.54 -30.83
CA LYS A 597 -13.50 -38.56 -30.16
C LYS A 597 -14.21 -37.20 -30.06
N GLN A 598 -14.87 -36.74 -31.12
CA GLN A 598 -15.64 -35.50 -31.11
C GLN A 598 -16.80 -35.56 -30.12
N ARG A 599 -17.50 -36.70 -30.04
CA ARG A 599 -18.55 -36.92 -29.02
C ARG A 599 -18.00 -36.91 -27.60
N GLN A 600 -16.88 -37.57 -27.35
CA GLN A 600 -16.19 -37.53 -26.05
C GLN A 600 -15.71 -36.12 -25.69
N ILE A 601 -15.23 -35.35 -26.67
CA ILE A 601 -14.84 -33.94 -26.50
C ILE A 601 -16.08 -33.09 -26.18
N ALA A 602 -17.22 -33.32 -26.85
CA ALA A 602 -18.47 -32.63 -26.58
C ALA A 602 -19.02 -32.95 -25.18
N ASP A 603 -18.98 -34.22 -24.76
CA ASP A 603 -19.37 -34.65 -23.42
C ASP A 603 -18.44 -34.06 -22.34
N LYS A 604 -17.14 -33.99 -22.63
CA LYS A 604 -16.15 -33.34 -21.75
C LYS A 604 -16.41 -31.83 -21.64
N LYS A 605 -16.62 -31.15 -22.77
CA LYS A 605 -16.97 -29.72 -22.80
C LYS A 605 -18.29 -29.41 -22.10
N SER A 606 -19.28 -30.31 -22.20
CA SER A 606 -20.55 -30.18 -21.48
C SER A 606 -20.37 -30.29 -19.97
N LYS A 607 -19.55 -31.25 -19.51
CA LYS A 607 -19.18 -31.36 -18.08
C LYS A 607 -18.39 -30.15 -17.60
N GLU A 608 -17.44 -29.65 -18.41
CA GLU A 608 -16.68 -28.43 -18.13
C GLU A 608 -17.61 -27.21 -18.04
N ALA A 609 -18.58 -27.06 -18.95
CA ALA A 609 -19.56 -25.99 -18.92
C ALA A 609 -20.47 -26.05 -17.68
N LEU A 610 -20.84 -27.25 -17.21
CA LEU A 610 -21.59 -27.41 -15.97
C LEU A 610 -20.77 -27.02 -14.74
N VAL A 611 -19.47 -27.36 -14.72
CA VAL A 611 -18.55 -26.94 -13.67
C VAL A 611 -18.38 -25.42 -13.67
N GLU A 612 -18.21 -24.80 -14.84
CA GLU A 612 -18.12 -23.33 -14.96
C GLU A 612 -19.43 -22.64 -14.58
N LYS A 613 -20.58 -23.21 -14.92
CA LYS A 613 -21.89 -22.72 -14.45
C LYS A 613 -21.98 -22.76 -12.92
N ASN A 614 -21.62 -23.89 -12.29
CA ASN A 614 -21.65 -24.01 -10.83
C ASN A 614 -20.68 -23.03 -10.16
N LYS A 615 -19.49 -22.80 -10.75
CA LYS A 615 -18.55 -21.77 -10.28
C LYS A 615 -19.15 -20.36 -10.42
N ALA A 616 -19.85 -20.07 -11.51
CA ALA A 616 -20.50 -18.79 -11.74
C ALA A 616 -21.64 -18.55 -10.73
N GLU A 617 -22.44 -19.58 -10.42
CA GLU A 617 -23.48 -19.52 -9.39
C GLU A 617 -22.87 -19.28 -7.99
N GLN A 618 -21.82 -20.03 -7.63
CA GLN A 618 -21.09 -19.81 -6.37
C GLN A 618 -20.44 -18.42 -6.30
N ALA A 619 -19.87 -17.93 -7.41
CA ALA A 619 -19.30 -16.58 -7.48
C ALA A 619 -20.39 -15.51 -7.33
N GLN A 620 -21.58 -15.74 -7.87
CA GLN A 620 -22.73 -14.84 -7.71
C GLN A 620 -23.23 -14.83 -6.26
N GLU A 621 -23.36 -15.98 -5.62
CA GLU A 621 -23.71 -16.09 -4.19
C GLU A 621 -22.68 -15.38 -3.32
N ARG A 622 -21.40 -15.63 -3.55
CA ARG A 622 -20.30 -14.97 -2.83
C ARG A 622 -20.28 -13.46 -3.04
N THR A 623 -20.62 -12.99 -4.24
CA THR A 623 -20.75 -11.54 -4.53
C THR A 623 -21.90 -10.92 -3.72
N LYS A 624 -23.03 -11.63 -3.58
CA LYS A 624 -24.14 -11.17 -2.73
C LYS A 624 -23.73 -11.12 -1.26
N GLU A 625 -23.04 -12.14 -0.75
CA GLU A 625 -22.53 -12.16 0.63
C GLU A 625 -21.58 -10.99 0.91
N LEU A 626 -20.59 -10.77 0.03
CA LEU A 626 -19.64 -9.66 0.16
C LEU A 626 -20.34 -8.30 0.12
N ARG A 627 -21.37 -8.14 -0.73
CA ARG A 627 -22.20 -6.94 -0.77
C ARG A 627 -22.93 -6.73 0.56
N MET A 628 -23.53 -7.76 1.14
CA MET A 628 -24.23 -7.66 2.42
C MET A 628 -23.29 -7.33 3.58
N LEU A 629 -22.08 -7.90 3.59
CA LEU A 629 -21.04 -7.54 4.56
C LEU A 629 -20.57 -6.08 4.42
N SER A 630 -20.45 -5.58 3.18
CA SER A 630 -20.14 -4.17 2.94
C SER A 630 -21.23 -3.24 3.46
N ILE A 631 -22.50 -3.62 3.29
CA ILE A 631 -23.65 -2.87 3.82
C ILE A 631 -23.65 -2.88 5.35
N ALA A 632 -23.36 -4.03 5.97
CA ALA A 632 -23.21 -4.15 7.42
C ALA A 632 -22.17 -3.16 7.97
N ARG A 633 -20.97 -3.12 7.37
CA ARG A 633 -19.90 -2.18 7.76
C ARG A 633 -20.33 -0.73 7.57
N SER A 634 -20.95 -0.41 6.43
CA SER A 634 -21.46 0.95 6.17
C SER A 634 -22.48 1.40 7.22
N MET A 635 -23.41 0.52 7.63
CA MET A 635 -24.37 0.81 8.70
C MET A 635 -23.68 1.03 10.05
N ALA A 636 -22.66 0.25 10.38
CA ALA A 636 -21.92 0.40 11.63
C ALA A 636 -21.13 1.72 11.68
N VAL A 637 -20.46 2.11 10.60
CA VAL A 637 -19.75 3.40 10.48
C VAL A 637 -20.73 4.57 10.61
N LYS A 638 -21.87 4.52 9.90
CA LYS A 638 -22.92 5.54 10.00
C LYS A 638 -23.50 5.62 11.42
N SER A 639 -23.64 4.50 12.10
CA SER A 639 -24.03 4.49 13.51
C SER A 639 -22.99 5.21 14.37
N ALA A 640 -21.70 4.85 14.25
CA ALA A 640 -20.63 5.46 15.04
C ALA A 640 -20.60 6.99 14.90
N GLN A 641 -20.77 7.52 13.68
CA GLN A 641 -20.77 8.95 13.35
C GLN A 641 -22.03 9.71 13.76
N MET A 642 -23.13 9.03 14.10
CA MET A 642 -24.42 9.66 14.39
C MET A 642 -24.47 10.14 15.85
N GLU A 643 -24.62 11.45 16.10
CA GLU A 643 -24.64 12.00 17.48
C GLU A 643 -26.06 12.27 18.01
N GLU A 644 -26.92 12.86 17.19
CA GLU A 644 -28.23 13.38 17.63
C GLU A 644 -29.29 12.27 17.83
N LYS A 645 -29.34 11.28 16.94
CA LYS A 645 -30.42 10.28 16.89
C LYS A 645 -30.05 8.97 17.58
N LYS A 646 -30.02 8.98 18.92
CA LYS A 646 -29.60 7.83 19.76
C LYS A 646 -30.33 6.52 19.46
N ASP A 647 -31.64 6.55 19.21
CA ASP A 647 -32.42 5.34 18.87
C ASP A 647 -32.03 4.76 17.51
N LEU A 648 -31.88 5.61 16.50
CA LEU A 648 -31.48 5.18 15.16
C LEU A 648 -30.03 4.68 15.16
N LYS A 649 -29.14 5.32 15.94
CA LYS A 649 -27.77 4.85 16.19
C LYS A 649 -27.76 3.41 16.69
N ALA A 650 -28.52 3.12 17.74
CA ALA A 650 -28.61 1.78 18.31
C ALA A 650 -29.18 0.74 17.34
N LEU A 651 -30.21 1.13 16.56
CA LEU A 651 -30.79 0.29 15.53
C LEU A 651 -29.79 -0.08 14.43
N LEU A 652 -29.06 0.92 13.90
CA LEU A 652 -28.08 0.72 12.85
C LEU A 652 -26.93 -0.19 13.31
N ALA A 653 -26.43 0.01 14.53
CA ALA A 653 -25.36 -0.81 15.09
C ALA A 653 -25.80 -2.27 15.27
N TYR A 654 -27.00 -2.49 15.81
CA TYR A 654 -27.52 -3.84 16.01
C TYR A 654 -27.83 -4.54 14.68
N GLN A 655 -28.41 -3.82 13.71
CA GLN A 655 -28.70 -4.38 12.38
C GLN A 655 -27.41 -4.70 11.60
N ALA A 656 -26.39 -3.85 11.72
CA ALA A 656 -25.06 -4.11 11.18
C ALA A 656 -24.45 -5.39 11.76
N TYR A 657 -24.52 -5.57 13.07
CA TYR A 657 -24.07 -6.80 13.72
C TYR A 657 -24.83 -8.04 13.21
N GLN A 658 -26.16 -7.94 13.06
CA GLN A 658 -26.98 -9.05 12.55
C GLN A 658 -26.57 -9.45 11.13
N PHE A 659 -26.42 -8.51 10.21
CA PHE A 659 -25.96 -8.79 8.85
C PHE A 659 -24.54 -9.35 8.84
N ASN A 660 -23.63 -8.78 9.63
CA ASN A 660 -22.27 -9.30 9.70
C ASN A 660 -22.27 -10.76 10.17
N ARG A 661 -23.13 -11.13 11.12
CA ARG A 661 -23.26 -12.51 11.60
C ARG A 661 -23.91 -13.44 10.56
N GLU A 662 -25.01 -13.00 9.93
CA GLU A 662 -25.80 -13.79 8.99
C GLU A 662 -24.98 -14.17 7.73
N TYR A 663 -24.17 -13.23 7.23
CA TYR A 663 -23.37 -13.42 6.02
C TYR A 663 -21.90 -13.83 6.30
N GLY A 664 -21.62 -14.39 7.48
CA GLY A 664 -20.32 -14.99 7.80
C GLY A 664 -19.15 -13.99 7.92
N GLY A 665 -19.43 -12.75 8.30
CA GLY A 665 -18.44 -11.70 8.51
C GLY A 665 -17.57 -11.93 9.74
N ASP A 666 -16.41 -11.26 9.77
CA ASP A 666 -15.47 -11.36 10.89
C ASP A 666 -16.13 -10.83 12.18
N GLN A 667 -16.11 -11.64 13.24
CA GLN A 667 -16.67 -11.27 14.54
C GLN A 667 -15.85 -10.15 15.21
N PHE A 668 -14.58 -10.02 14.84
CA PHE A 668 -13.66 -9.01 15.34
C PHE A 668 -13.52 -7.82 14.38
N ASN A 669 -14.52 -7.57 13.55
CA ASN A 669 -14.50 -6.45 12.61
C ASN A 669 -14.53 -5.09 13.37
N PRO A 670 -13.54 -4.19 13.14
CA PRO A 670 -13.45 -2.92 13.87
C PRO A 670 -14.65 -1.99 13.65
N ASP A 671 -15.22 -1.95 12.44
CA ASP A 671 -16.36 -1.07 12.14
C ASP A 671 -17.61 -1.51 12.92
N ILE A 672 -17.88 -2.82 12.94
CA ILE A 672 -19.01 -3.40 13.70
C ILE A 672 -18.82 -3.15 15.20
N TYR A 673 -17.59 -3.33 15.70
CA TYR A 673 -17.25 -3.04 17.08
C TYR A 673 -17.54 -1.58 17.44
N ASP A 674 -16.99 -0.63 16.67
CA ASP A 674 -17.16 0.81 16.93
C ASP A 674 -18.64 1.20 16.90
N GLY A 675 -19.39 0.70 15.91
CA GLY A 675 -20.83 0.91 15.82
C GLY A 675 -21.55 0.48 17.10
N LEU A 676 -21.29 -0.73 17.59
CA LEU A 676 -21.88 -1.26 18.83
C LEU A 676 -21.42 -0.46 20.06
N TYR A 677 -20.12 -0.20 20.19
CA TYR A 677 -19.55 0.50 21.33
C TYR A 677 -20.14 1.91 21.50
N TYR A 678 -20.09 2.73 20.44
CA TYR A 678 -20.61 4.09 20.50
C TYR A 678 -22.13 4.13 20.63
N ALA A 679 -22.86 3.13 20.11
CA ALA A 679 -24.29 3.01 20.34
C ALA A 679 -24.62 2.72 21.80
N ILE A 680 -23.91 1.78 22.45
CA ILE A 680 -24.08 1.47 23.87
C ILE A 680 -23.73 2.69 24.72
N LYS A 681 -22.62 3.36 24.43
CA LYS A 681 -22.22 4.60 25.12
C LYS A 681 -23.29 5.68 25.01
N ALA A 682 -23.82 5.92 23.81
CA ALA A 682 -24.84 6.95 23.59
C ALA A 682 -26.17 6.66 24.33
N LYS A 683 -26.52 5.37 24.47
CA LYS A 683 -27.70 4.90 25.21
C LYS A 683 -27.51 4.86 26.73
N ASN A 684 -26.27 4.84 27.20
CA ASN A 684 -25.92 4.99 28.60
C ASN A 684 -25.54 6.46 28.89
N ASN A 685 -24.76 6.68 29.95
CA ASN A 685 -24.16 7.96 30.30
C ASN A 685 -22.80 8.13 29.56
N PRO A 686 -22.37 9.36 29.23
CA PRO A 686 -20.98 9.71 28.91
C PRO A 686 -19.89 8.94 29.67
N GLU A 687 -20.12 8.61 30.95
CA GLU A 687 -19.21 7.83 31.81
C GLU A 687 -19.39 6.31 31.73
N TYR A 688 -19.97 5.82 30.65
CA TYR A 688 -19.99 4.39 30.32
C TYR A 688 -18.58 3.81 30.52
N ASN A 689 -18.50 2.61 31.10
CA ASN A 689 -17.28 1.81 31.33
C ASN A 689 -16.07 2.46 32.04
N THR A 690 -16.21 3.66 32.62
CA THR A 690 -15.11 4.41 33.26
C THR A 690 -15.10 4.21 34.78
N PHE A 691 -13.94 3.90 35.36
CA PHE A 691 -13.69 3.75 36.80
C PHE A 691 -12.84 4.93 37.28
N ARG A 692 -13.29 5.58 38.37
CA ARG A 692 -12.65 6.76 38.96
C ARG A 692 -12.35 6.49 40.42
N GLY A 693 -11.16 6.88 40.87
CA GLY A 693 -10.71 6.68 42.25
C GLY A 693 -9.36 7.35 42.49
N HIS A 694 -8.40 7.08 41.60
CA HIS A 694 -7.10 7.71 41.64
C HIS A 694 -7.15 9.23 41.40
N LYS A 695 -6.19 9.93 42.01
CA LYS A 695 -6.01 11.39 41.93
C LYS A 695 -4.94 11.81 40.91
N ASP A 696 -4.14 10.86 40.43
CA ASP A 696 -3.07 11.06 39.45
C ASP A 696 -2.94 9.83 38.52
N ALA A 697 -1.97 9.85 37.59
CA ALA A 697 -1.76 8.85 36.55
C ALA A 697 -1.66 7.42 37.10
N VAL A 698 -2.47 6.52 36.55
CA VAL A 698 -2.50 5.10 36.93
C VAL A 698 -1.47 4.32 36.13
N ARG A 699 -0.41 3.86 36.80
CA ARG A 699 0.81 3.31 36.20
C ARG A 699 0.80 1.81 35.96
N ALA A 700 0.05 1.05 36.76
CA ALA A 700 -0.04 -0.39 36.60
C ALA A 700 -1.48 -0.87 36.85
N LEU A 701 -1.88 -1.91 36.11
CA LEU A 701 -3.13 -2.64 36.26
C LEU A 701 -2.81 -4.12 36.32
N LYS A 702 -3.32 -4.82 37.35
CA LYS A 702 -3.13 -6.27 37.50
C LYS A 702 -4.40 -6.91 38.07
N PHE A 703 -4.83 -8.01 37.49
CA PHE A 703 -5.82 -8.86 38.13
C PHE A 703 -5.18 -9.67 39.24
N GLN A 704 -5.95 -9.93 40.28
CA GLN A 704 -5.58 -10.95 41.25
C GLN A 704 -5.58 -12.32 40.56
N PRO A 705 -4.52 -13.12 40.68
CA PRO A 705 -4.50 -14.47 40.15
C PRO A 705 -5.69 -15.28 40.70
N GLU A 706 -6.31 -16.08 39.83
CA GLU A 706 -7.47 -16.94 40.13
C GLU A 706 -8.79 -16.22 40.47
N ASP A 707 -8.80 -14.89 40.60
CA ASP A 707 -10.01 -14.09 40.80
C ASP A 707 -10.24 -13.07 39.67
N GLN A 708 -11.24 -13.39 38.83
CA GLN A 708 -11.64 -12.58 37.69
C GLN A 708 -12.35 -11.27 38.06
N HIS A 709 -12.66 -11.09 39.34
CA HIS A 709 -13.48 -10.00 39.83
C HIS A 709 -12.70 -8.95 40.58
N THR A 710 -11.44 -9.21 40.92
CA THR A 710 -10.61 -8.29 41.68
C THR A 710 -9.48 -7.75 40.81
N LEU A 711 -9.61 -6.47 40.44
CA LEU A 711 -8.59 -5.71 39.74
C LEU A 711 -7.85 -4.82 40.75
N PHE A 712 -6.53 -4.73 40.62
CA PHE A 712 -5.70 -3.79 41.35
C PHE A 712 -5.15 -2.74 40.39
N SER A 713 -5.13 -1.49 40.84
CA SER A 713 -4.51 -0.39 40.12
C SER A 713 -3.55 0.38 41.01
N ALA A 714 -2.38 0.69 40.47
CA ALA A 714 -1.34 1.46 41.16
C ALA A 714 -1.18 2.83 40.52
N GLY A 715 -1.15 3.89 41.33
CA GLY A 715 -1.16 5.27 40.85
C GLY A 715 0.07 6.09 41.22
N SER A 716 0.24 7.21 40.52
CA SER A 716 1.22 8.25 40.85
C SER A 716 0.81 9.08 42.07
N ASP A 717 -0.42 8.89 42.56
CA ASP A 717 -0.91 9.41 43.83
C ASP A 717 -0.40 8.63 45.04
N GLY A 718 0.36 7.56 44.80
CA GLY A 718 0.94 6.72 45.85
C GLY A 718 -0.05 5.80 46.54
N GLU A 719 -1.15 5.49 45.84
CA GLU A 719 -2.18 4.56 46.29
C GLU A 719 -2.21 3.32 45.39
N ILE A 720 -2.54 2.16 45.98
CA ILE A 720 -3.03 0.97 45.28
C ILE A 720 -4.49 0.82 45.64
N LEU A 721 -5.35 0.85 44.62
CA LEU A 721 -6.78 0.65 44.77
C LEU A 721 -7.16 -0.75 44.33
N GLN A 722 -8.01 -1.39 45.12
CA GLN A 722 -8.66 -2.65 44.81
C GLN A 722 -10.08 -2.38 44.29
N TRP A 723 -10.43 -3.00 43.17
CA TRP A 723 -11.71 -2.83 42.49
C TRP A 723 -12.44 -4.17 42.48
N ASN A 724 -13.64 -4.20 43.07
CA ASN A 724 -14.54 -5.33 42.94
C ASN A 724 -15.46 -5.14 41.72
N LEU A 725 -15.28 -5.96 40.69
CA LEU A 725 -16.01 -5.89 39.43
C LEU A 725 -17.37 -6.58 39.46
N GLN A 726 -17.72 -7.29 40.54
CA GLN A 726 -19.09 -7.81 40.76
C GLN A 726 -20.03 -6.72 41.24
N ASP A 727 -19.52 -5.72 41.96
CA ASP A 727 -20.34 -4.64 42.47
C ASP A 727 -20.68 -3.64 41.35
N SER A 728 -21.98 -3.44 41.15
CA SER A 728 -22.51 -2.53 40.13
C SER A 728 -22.13 -1.06 40.36
N LEU A 729 -21.69 -0.72 41.57
CA LEU A 729 -21.38 0.65 42.00
C LEU A 729 -19.98 1.15 41.60
N LYS A 730 -19.16 0.37 40.88
CA LYS A 730 -17.77 0.75 40.53
C LYS A 730 -16.95 1.18 41.76
N GLY A 731 -17.23 0.59 42.93
CA GLY A 731 -16.55 0.90 44.17
C GLY A 731 -15.07 0.50 44.11
N ASN A 732 -14.23 1.27 44.81
CA ASN A 732 -12.85 0.89 45.11
C ASN A 732 -12.61 0.98 46.62
N GLU A 733 -11.61 0.23 47.07
CA GLU A 733 -11.05 0.33 48.40
C GLU A 733 -9.55 0.61 48.30
N THR A 734 -9.04 1.50 49.13
CA THR A 734 -7.60 1.75 49.21
C THR A 734 -6.94 0.59 49.95
N MET A 735 -6.19 -0.22 49.23
CA MET A 735 -5.51 -1.40 49.79
C MET A 735 -4.13 -1.03 50.36
N TYR A 736 -3.43 -0.12 49.70
CA TYR A 736 -2.14 0.37 50.17
C TYR A 736 -1.99 1.86 49.84
N ALA A 737 -1.38 2.63 50.73
CA ALA A 737 -1.06 4.03 50.48
C ALA A 737 0.20 4.43 51.25
N ASN A 738 1.18 4.97 50.55
CA ASN A 738 2.41 5.51 51.14
C ASN A 738 2.70 6.95 50.67
N GLY A 739 1.90 7.49 49.74
CA GLY A 739 2.08 8.84 49.19
C GLY A 739 3.24 9.00 48.20
N GLU A 740 3.96 7.92 47.90
CA GLU A 740 5.08 7.89 46.96
C GLU A 740 4.66 7.21 45.66
N ILE A 741 5.13 7.71 44.52
CA ILE A 741 4.70 7.20 43.21
C ILE A 741 4.94 5.69 43.13
N ILE A 742 3.86 4.93 42.92
CA ILE A 742 3.95 3.48 42.75
C ILE A 742 4.12 3.18 41.26
N ARG A 743 5.29 2.63 40.90
CA ARG A 743 5.72 2.44 39.52
C ARG A 743 5.15 1.16 38.91
N ASP A 744 5.17 0.07 39.66
CA ASP A 744 4.72 -1.23 39.21
C ASP A 744 4.27 -2.10 40.39
N VAL A 745 3.45 -3.10 40.08
CA VAL A 745 2.93 -4.10 41.02
C VAL A 745 2.95 -5.47 40.34
N ALA A 746 3.37 -6.50 41.08
CA ALA A 746 3.38 -7.88 40.60
C ALA A 746 2.77 -8.82 41.65
N PHE A 747 1.98 -9.79 41.21
CA PHE A 747 1.44 -10.84 42.07
C PHE A 747 2.24 -12.12 41.93
N SER A 748 2.41 -12.85 43.04
CA SER A 748 2.86 -14.24 42.95
C SER A 748 1.80 -15.07 42.22
N PRO A 749 2.17 -16.07 41.40
CA PRO A 749 1.21 -16.85 40.62
C PRO A 749 0.05 -17.46 41.42
N ASN A 750 0.29 -17.79 42.69
CA ASN A 750 -0.70 -18.32 43.62
C ASN A 750 -1.58 -17.25 44.31
N GLY A 751 -1.40 -15.97 43.99
CA GLY A 751 -2.16 -14.86 44.54
C GLY A 751 -1.97 -14.62 46.04
N GLN A 752 -0.95 -15.22 46.68
CA GLN A 752 -0.72 -15.03 48.12
C GLN A 752 0.06 -13.75 48.44
N PHE A 753 0.95 -13.33 47.54
CA PHE A 753 1.78 -12.14 47.72
C PHE A 753 1.60 -11.13 46.60
N MET A 754 1.79 -9.86 46.97
CA MET A 754 1.87 -8.73 46.04
C MET A 754 3.16 -7.96 46.31
N ALA A 755 4.00 -7.80 45.29
CA ALA A 755 5.19 -6.97 45.33
C ALA A 755 4.88 -5.57 44.80
N ILE A 756 5.42 -4.55 45.47
CA ILE A 756 5.23 -3.13 45.16
C ILE A 756 6.59 -2.48 44.93
N ALA A 757 6.70 -1.72 43.85
CA ALA A 757 7.84 -0.86 43.56
C ALA A 757 7.43 0.61 43.62
N ASP A 758 8.04 1.37 44.52
CA ASP A 758 7.78 2.81 44.70
C ASP A 758 9.00 3.70 44.38
N ASP A 759 8.81 5.02 44.40
CA ASP A 759 9.87 6.01 44.16
C ASP A 759 10.88 6.15 45.33
N ASN A 760 10.73 5.39 46.42
CA ASN A 760 11.80 5.23 47.41
C ASN A 760 12.86 4.19 46.99
N PHE A 761 12.69 3.60 45.80
CA PHE A 761 13.54 2.53 45.27
C PHE A 761 13.47 1.25 46.12
N GLU A 762 12.37 1.08 46.86
CA GLU A 762 12.13 -0.09 47.69
C GLU A 762 11.27 -1.11 46.94
N VAL A 763 11.60 -2.39 47.12
CA VAL A 763 10.69 -3.48 46.77
C VAL A 763 10.03 -3.95 48.06
N LYS A 764 8.72 -3.69 48.20
CA LYS A 764 7.90 -4.18 49.31
C LYS A 764 7.13 -5.41 48.89
N LEU A 765 6.85 -6.28 49.86
CA LEU A 765 6.01 -7.46 49.68
C LEU A 765 4.88 -7.41 50.70
N ILE A 766 3.66 -7.58 50.21
CA ILE A 766 2.45 -7.67 51.02
C ILE A 766 1.92 -9.09 50.93
N ASN A 767 1.67 -9.71 52.07
CA ASN A 767 0.88 -10.94 52.13
C ASN A 767 -0.60 -10.59 52.15
N LEU A 768 -1.34 -11.07 51.15
CA LEU A 768 -2.74 -10.70 50.93
C LEU A 768 -3.70 -11.38 51.91
N SER A 769 -3.28 -12.47 52.55
CA SER A 769 -4.13 -13.21 53.50
C SER A 769 -4.30 -12.47 54.84
N ASN A 770 -3.29 -11.71 55.24
CA ASN A 770 -3.21 -11.05 56.54
C ASN A 770 -2.83 -9.55 56.44
N GLN A 771 -2.64 -9.04 55.22
CA GLN A 771 -2.31 -7.65 54.88
C GLN A 771 -1.00 -7.13 55.48
N GLU A 772 -0.07 -8.04 55.75
CA GLU A 772 1.19 -7.70 56.38
C GLU A 772 2.20 -7.30 55.30
N ASP A 773 2.81 -6.12 55.43
CA ASP A 773 3.81 -5.61 54.50
C ASP A 773 5.22 -5.63 55.10
N SER A 774 6.22 -5.79 54.22
CA SER A 774 7.63 -5.77 54.62
C SER A 774 8.52 -5.34 53.47
N ILE A 775 9.60 -4.60 53.79
CA ILE A 775 10.60 -4.22 52.80
C ILE A 775 11.51 -5.42 52.53
N LEU A 776 11.56 -5.88 51.28
CA LEU A 776 12.43 -6.99 50.88
C LEU A 776 13.88 -6.55 50.74
N TYR A 777 14.09 -5.52 49.91
CA TYR A 777 15.38 -4.95 49.57
C TYR A 777 15.18 -3.62 48.83
N ARG A 778 16.30 -2.95 48.51
CA ARG A 778 16.31 -1.66 47.81
C ARG A 778 17.23 -1.68 46.61
N HIS A 779 16.83 -0.99 45.56
CA HIS A 779 17.68 -0.60 44.45
C HIS A 779 18.38 0.73 44.73
N LYS A 780 19.34 1.12 43.89
CA LYS A 780 20.02 2.42 43.98
C LYS A 780 19.34 3.52 43.17
N ASN A 781 18.34 3.17 42.37
CA ASN A 781 17.60 4.07 41.50
C ASN A 781 16.22 3.48 41.16
N ILE A 782 15.43 4.20 40.37
CA ILE A 782 14.05 3.87 39.99
C ILE A 782 13.93 2.42 39.53
N ILE A 783 13.04 1.69 40.18
CA ILE A 783 12.63 0.33 39.81
C ILE A 783 11.65 0.45 38.63
N THR A 784 11.95 -0.27 37.55
CA THR A 784 11.23 -0.14 36.27
C THR A 784 10.19 -1.22 36.05
N ALA A 785 10.42 -2.43 36.54
CA ALA A 785 9.47 -3.53 36.42
C ALA A 785 9.69 -4.57 37.53
N LEU A 786 8.60 -5.20 37.94
CA LEU A 786 8.54 -6.35 38.84
C LEU A 786 7.92 -7.55 38.14
N ALA A 787 8.47 -8.75 38.38
CA ALA A 787 7.87 -9.98 37.90
C ALA A 787 8.19 -11.15 38.84
N PHE A 788 7.20 -12.00 39.08
CA PHE A 788 7.44 -13.30 39.70
C PHE A 788 7.75 -14.33 38.62
N ALA A 789 8.86 -15.06 38.78
CA ALA A 789 9.16 -16.20 37.92
C ALA A 789 8.43 -17.48 38.38
N ASP A 790 8.03 -17.49 39.65
CA ASP A 790 7.30 -18.55 40.32
C ASP A 790 6.80 -18.02 41.68
N ASN A 791 6.25 -18.88 42.55
CA ASN A 791 5.65 -18.42 43.81
C ASN A 791 6.62 -17.87 44.85
N HIS A 792 7.94 -18.02 44.66
CA HIS A 792 8.95 -17.59 45.61
C HIS A 792 10.05 -16.70 45.06
N THR A 793 10.28 -16.76 43.74
CA THR A 793 11.31 -15.97 43.08
C THR A 793 10.73 -14.67 42.53
N LEU A 794 11.02 -13.57 43.21
CA LEU A 794 10.71 -12.22 42.74
C LEU A 794 11.91 -11.64 41.99
N ILE A 795 11.65 -11.10 40.80
CA ILE A 795 12.63 -10.42 39.97
C ILE A 795 12.25 -8.95 39.85
N SER A 796 13.23 -8.09 40.09
CA SER A 796 13.10 -6.64 39.92
C SER A 796 14.19 -6.10 39.00
N SER A 797 13.84 -5.09 38.22
CA SER A 797 14.77 -4.38 37.33
C SER A 797 14.81 -2.90 37.66
N SER A 798 15.96 -2.27 37.45
CA SER A 798 16.14 -0.85 37.77
C SER A 798 17.01 -0.10 36.76
N THR A 799 16.78 1.21 36.71
CA THR A 799 17.63 2.18 36.01
C THR A 799 19.04 2.31 36.61
N ASP A 800 19.33 1.68 37.76
CA ASP A 800 20.69 1.50 38.29
C ASP A 800 21.52 0.44 37.53
N SER A 801 20.96 -0.10 36.43
CA SER A 801 21.55 -1.15 35.59
C SER A 801 21.71 -2.49 36.33
N THR A 802 20.87 -2.75 37.33
CA THR A 802 20.85 -4.03 38.04
C THR A 802 19.49 -4.72 37.96
N ILE A 803 19.55 -6.05 37.96
CA ILE A 803 18.43 -6.97 38.12
C ILE A 803 18.68 -7.69 39.45
N ILE A 804 17.68 -7.71 40.33
CA ILE A 804 17.74 -8.48 41.57
C ILE A 804 16.75 -9.65 41.45
N ILE A 805 17.28 -10.86 41.55
CA ILE A 805 16.51 -12.10 41.64
C ILE A 805 16.56 -12.51 43.11
N ASN A 806 15.41 -12.53 43.77
CA ASN A 806 15.30 -12.72 45.21
C ASN A 806 14.31 -13.82 45.53
N ASP A 807 14.73 -14.79 46.33
CA ASP A 807 13.82 -15.71 47.01
C ASP A 807 13.16 -15.00 48.21
N ILE A 808 11.84 -14.94 48.23
CA ILE A 808 11.10 -14.10 49.17
C ILE A 808 11.09 -14.63 50.61
N TYR A 809 11.42 -15.90 50.85
CA TYR A 809 11.36 -16.48 52.19
C TYR A 809 12.71 -16.58 52.87
N ASN A 810 13.70 -17.14 52.17
CA ASN A 810 15.03 -17.28 52.74
C ASN A 810 15.86 -16.00 52.52
N GLY A 811 15.42 -15.11 51.62
CA GLY A 811 16.08 -13.83 51.33
C GLY A 811 17.35 -13.96 50.49
N GLU A 812 17.61 -15.12 49.89
CA GLU A 812 18.74 -15.31 48.98
C GLU A 812 18.60 -14.39 47.77
N GLN A 813 19.64 -13.59 47.51
CA GLN A 813 19.65 -12.58 46.47
C GLN A 813 20.78 -12.82 45.48
N LYS A 814 20.43 -12.87 44.21
CA LYS A 814 21.38 -12.76 43.12
C LYS A 814 21.21 -11.43 42.41
N LYS A 815 22.29 -10.63 42.41
CA LYS A 815 22.35 -9.36 41.70
C LYS A 815 23.08 -9.54 40.39
N VAL A 816 22.40 -9.26 39.29
CA VAL A 816 22.97 -9.26 37.95
C VAL A 816 23.13 -7.82 37.49
N ARG A 817 24.33 -7.46 37.05
CA ARG A 817 24.64 -6.10 36.58
C ARG A 817 24.76 -6.07 35.06
N GLU A 818 24.19 -5.03 34.47
CA GLU A 818 24.27 -4.68 33.05
C GLU A 818 25.08 -3.40 32.83
N ASN A 819 25.53 -3.20 31.59
CA ASN A 819 26.22 -1.99 31.15
C ASN A 819 25.25 -0.90 30.65
N ALA A 820 23.95 -1.10 30.83
CA ALA A 820 22.88 -0.28 30.30
C ALA A 820 21.70 -0.23 31.28
N GLN A 821 20.95 0.87 31.27
CA GLN A 821 19.74 0.99 32.09
C GLN A 821 18.68 0.04 31.56
N ILE A 822 17.88 -0.54 32.45
CA ILE A 822 16.81 -1.46 32.09
C ILE A 822 15.49 -0.68 32.11
N TRP A 823 14.64 -0.88 31.09
CA TRP A 823 13.35 -0.21 30.95
C TRP A 823 12.17 -1.10 31.29
N ASP A 824 12.24 -2.38 30.98
CA ASP A 824 11.17 -3.33 31.21
C ASP A 824 11.73 -4.75 31.34
N LEU A 825 10.96 -5.63 31.97
CA LEU A 825 11.29 -7.02 32.24
C LEU A 825 10.03 -7.88 32.15
N LYS A 826 10.16 -9.06 31.54
CA LYS A 826 9.12 -10.09 31.45
C LYS A 826 9.72 -11.48 31.64
N VAL A 827 8.94 -12.40 32.19
CA VAL A 827 9.38 -13.78 32.43
C VAL A 827 8.64 -14.73 31.50
N ALA A 828 9.39 -15.59 30.83
CA ALA A 828 8.91 -16.76 30.10
C ALA A 828 8.95 -17.96 31.06
N ASN A 829 7.82 -18.21 31.73
CA ASN A 829 7.75 -19.13 32.86
C ASN A 829 8.01 -20.59 32.44
N GLN A 830 7.52 -21.02 31.28
CA GLN A 830 7.69 -22.39 30.79
C GLN A 830 9.13 -22.63 30.31
N MET A 831 9.74 -21.63 29.67
CA MET A 831 11.13 -21.68 29.24
C MET A 831 12.13 -21.48 30.39
N LYS A 832 11.68 -21.05 31.57
CA LYS A 832 12.51 -20.60 32.70
C LYS A 832 13.54 -19.55 32.26
N ARG A 833 13.10 -18.60 31.45
CA ARG A 833 13.92 -17.49 30.95
C ARG A 833 13.28 -16.18 31.30
N MET A 834 14.09 -15.14 31.39
CA MET A 834 13.62 -13.77 31.51
C MET A 834 14.11 -12.94 30.33
N LEU A 835 13.24 -12.09 29.82
CA LEU A 835 13.56 -11.08 28.85
C LEU A 835 13.60 -9.72 29.54
N TYR A 836 14.61 -8.92 29.25
CA TYR A 836 14.63 -7.53 29.67
C TYR A 836 15.10 -6.61 28.55
N LEU A 837 14.57 -5.40 28.59
CA LEU A 837 14.80 -4.36 27.60
C LEU A 837 15.72 -3.30 28.20
N THR A 838 16.71 -2.88 27.43
CA THR A 838 17.67 -1.88 27.89
C THR A 838 17.45 -0.54 27.19
N ASN A 839 18.11 0.52 27.67
CA ASN A 839 18.16 1.80 26.96
C ASN A 839 19.02 1.78 25.69
N GLN A 840 19.77 0.69 25.48
CA GLN A 840 20.39 0.38 24.20
C GLN A 840 19.39 -0.35 23.29
N PRO A 841 19.56 -0.33 21.95
CA PRO A 841 18.64 -0.99 21.02
C PRO A 841 18.90 -2.51 20.99
N ALA A 842 18.83 -3.13 22.17
CA ALA A 842 19.03 -4.54 22.39
C ALA A 842 17.98 -5.09 23.38
N ALA A 843 17.42 -6.24 23.04
CA ALA A 843 16.64 -7.06 23.96
C ALA A 843 17.51 -8.25 24.37
N VAL A 844 17.55 -8.56 25.66
CA VAL A 844 18.42 -9.62 26.19
C VAL A 844 17.56 -10.69 26.85
N LEU A 845 17.89 -11.94 26.55
CA LEU A 845 17.28 -13.11 27.15
C LEU A 845 18.28 -13.73 28.13
N MET A 846 17.83 -14.04 29.34
CA MET A 846 18.65 -14.66 30.38
C MET A 846 17.99 -15.93 30.87
N ASP A 847 18.78 -16.98 31.00
CA ASP A 847 18.35 -18.25 31.60
C ASP A 847 18.34 -18.11 33.14
N LEU A 848 17.22 -18.44 33.78
CA LEU A 848 17.06 -18.25 35.22
C LEU A 848 17.74 -19.34 36.06
N THR A 849 18.20 -20.42 35.44
CA THR A 849 18.86 -21.55 36.14
C THR A 849 20.38 -21.36 36.22
N ASN A 850 21.00 -20.95 35.11
CA ASN A 850 22.46 -20.79 35.02
C ASN A 850 22.90 -19.32 34.86
N TYR A 851 21.95 -18.40 34.66
CA TYR A 851 22.19 -16.95 34.52
C TYR A 851 23.05 -16.57 33.31
N GLN A 852 23.12 -17.45 32.32
CA GLN A 852 23.69 -17.15 31.01
C GLN A 852 22.80 -16.11 30.30
N LYS A 853 23.46 -15.14 29.65
CA LYS A 853 22.81 -14.06 28.91
C LYS A 853 23.07 -14.25 27.43
N ASP A 854 22.00 -14.22 26.64
CA ASP A 854 22.06 -14.23 25.19
C ASP A 854 21.39 -12.96 24.66
N ILE A 855 22.04 -12.27 23.72
CA ILE A 855 21.43 -11.12 23.08
C ILE A 855 20.35 -11.64 22.12
N PHE A 856 19.08 -11.40 22.46
CA PHE A 856 17.94 -11.89 21.69
C PHE A 856 17.77 -11.12 20.38
N TYR A 857 17.96 -9.80 20.44
CA TYR A 857 17.82 -8.92 19.30
C TYR A 857 18.80 -7.75 19.41
N THR A 858 19.42 -7.38 18.29
CA THR A 858 20.15 -6.12 18.11
C THR A 858 19.60 -5.43 16.86
N GLY A 859 19.30 -4.14 16.96
CA GLY A 859 18.75 -3.39 15.83
C GLY A 859 18.91 -1.88 16.00
N LEU A 860 18.15 -1.12 15.20
CA LEU A 860 18.13 0.34 15.26
C LEU A 860 17.09 0.88 16.26
N ASN A 861 16.12 0.05 16.65
CA ASN A 861 14.99 0.46 17.49
C ASN A 861 15.29 0.19 18.97
N THR A 862 15.08 1.21 19.82
CA THR A 862 15.03 1.04 21.28
C THR A 862 13.60 0.68 21.70
N PHE A 863 13.46 -0.45 22.39
CA PHE A 863 12.19 -0.94 22.90
C PHE A 863 11.98 -0.50 24.35
N TYR A 864 10.73 -0.19 24.70
CA TYR A 864 10.31 0.32 26.01
C TYR A 864 9.30 -0.58 26.71
N ALA A 865 8.58 -1.43 25.96
CA ALA A 865 7.59 -2.35 26.49
C ALA A 865 7.79 -3.73 25.85
N GLY A 866 7.72 -4.80 26.64
CA GLY A 866 7.79 -6.17 26.17
C GLY A 866 6.60 -6.98 26.65
N ALA A 867 6.19 -7.98 25.87
CA ALA A 867 5.17 -8.94 26.26
C ALA A 867 5.52 -10.34 25.73
N ILE A 868 5.35 -11.36 26.55
CA ILE A 868 5.54 -12.76 26.16
C ILE A 868 4.17 -13.44 26.25
N SER A 869 3.82 -14.24 25.24
CA SER A 869 2.60 -15.05 25.26
C SER A 869 2.65 -16.10 26.37
N ASN A 870 1.53 -16.49 26.95
CA ASN A 870 1.48 -17.43 28.08
C ASN A 870 2.03 -18.82 27.76
N ASN A 871 1.96 -19.22 26.48
CA ASN A 871 2.57 -20.44 25.96
C ASN A 871 4.06 -20.29 25.57
N ASP A 872 4.71 -19.18 25.90
CA ASP A 872 6.10 -18.84 25.57
C ASP A 872 6.47 -18.97 24.07
N SER A 873 5.48 -18.89 23.17
CA SER A 873 5.73 -19.04 21.72
C SER A 873 6.07 -17.72 21.03
N LEU A 874 5.44 -16.63 21.45
CA LEU A 874 5.52 -15.31 20.86
C LEU A 874 6.10 -14.29 21.82
N LEU A 875 6.83 -13.35 21.24
CA LEU A 875 7.35 -12.16 21.91
C LEU A 875 6.92 -10.93 21.13
N ALA A 876 6.38 -9.92 21.81
CA ALA A 876 6.08 -8.62 21.23
C ALA A 876 6.92 -7.54 21.92
N LEU A 877 7.58 -6.69 21.12
CA LEU A 877 8.44 -5.61 21.58
C LEU A 877 7.95 -4.27 21.04
N GLY A 878 7.64 -3.33 21.92
CA GLY A 878 7.13 -2.00 21.60
C GLY A 878 8.20 -0.93 21.63
N ALA A 879 8.31 -0.17 20.54
CA ALA A 879 9.35 0.84 20.35
C ALA A 879 8.87 2.27 20.65
N LYS A 880 9.83 3.19 20.73
CA LYS A 880 9.57 4.63 20.95
C LYS A 880 8.80 5.31 19.83
N ASN A 881 9.02 4.88 18.59
CA ASN A 881 8.33 5.40 17.40
C ASN A 881 6.91 4.87 17.25
N GLY A 882 6.47 3.95 18.12
CA GLY A 882 5.17 3.31 18.04
C GLY A 882 5.13 2.02 17.22
N SER A 883 6.27 1.49 16.75
CA SER A 883 6.28 0.17 16.10
C SER A 883 6.23 -0.96 17.13
N ILE A 884 5.62 -2.09 16.74
CA ILE A 884 5.65 -3.36 17.50
C ILE A 884 6.36 -4.40 16.64
N ALA A 885 7.45 -4.95 17.13
CA ALA A 885 8.13 -6.09 16.51
C ALA A 885 7.69 -7.39 17.19
N ILE A 886 7.23 -8.35 16.41
CA ILE A 886 6.69 -9.63 16.88
C ILE A 886 7.62 -10.75 16.44
N PHE A 887 8.12 -11.53 17.40
CA PHE A 887 9.07 -12.60 17.21
C PHE A 887 8.49 -13.94 17.66
N LYS A 888 9.02 -15.02 17.08
CA LYS A 888 8.98 -16.35 17.68
C LYS A 888 10.06 -16.42 18.75
N LEU A 889 9.68 -16.73 20.00
CA LEU A 889 10.62 -16.66 21.12
C LEU A 889 11.69 -17.77 21.06
N HIS A 890 11.34 -18.97 20.58
CA HIS A 890 12.26 -20.12 20.57
C HIS A 890 13.44 -20.02 19.60
N ASN A 891 13.29 -19.30 18.48
CA ASN A 891 14.32 -19.19 17.44
C ASN A 891 14.63 -17.75 17.04
N SER A 892 14.10 -16.77 17.78
CA SER A 892 14.29 -15.35 17.55
C SER A 892 13.86 -14.86 16.16
N ALA A 893 13.03 -15.63 15.45
CA ALA A 893 12.58 -15.26 14.11
C ALA A 893 11.55 -14.13 14.17
N LEU A 894 11.83 -13.03 13.47
CA LEU A 894 10.87 -11.94 13.27
C LEU A 894 9.69 -12.43 12.41
N ILE A 895 8.47 -12.36 12.96
CA ILE A 895 7.23 -12.69 12.26
C ILE A 895 6.73 -11.45 11.50
N LYS A 896 6.65 -10.32 12.19
CA LYS A 896 6.06 -9.09 11.65
C LYS A 896 6.55 -7.87 12.42
N GLU A 897 6.72 -6.76 11.72
CA GLU A 897 6.80 -5.43 12.33
C GLU A 897 5.51 -4.66 11.99
N LEU A 898 4.85 -4.15 13.03
CA LEU A 898 3.59 -3.43 12.93
C LEU A 898 3.83 -1.95 13.18
N ASN A 899 3.38 -1.09 12.26
CA ASN A 899 3.29 0.37 12.49
C ASN A 899 2.08 0.66 13.38
N ALA A 900 2.24 0.33 14.66
CA ALA A 900 1.15 0.15 15.60
C ALA A 900 0.67 1.43 16.28
N HIS A 901 1.48 2.47 16.42
CA HIS A 901 1.12 3.71 17.11
C HIS A 901 1.92 4.88 16.52
N ASN A 902 1.49 6.12 16.79
CA ASN A 902 2.20 7.33 16.35
C ASN A 902 3.17 7.89 17.42
N ALA A 903 3.29 7.21 18.56
CA ALA A 903 4.10 7.62 19.69
C ALA A 903 4.58 6.39 20.48
N ARG A 904 5.41 6.62 21.50
CA ARG A 904 5.99 5.56 22.34
C ARG A 904 4.90 4.66 22.94
N ILE A 905 5.12 3.36 22.79
CA ILE A 905 4.32 2.33 23.44
C ILE A 905 4.78 2.20 24.90
N ASN A 906 3.85 2.30 25.84
CA ASN A 906 4.15 2.21 27.26
C ASN A 906 3.91 0.81 27.81
N ASP A 907 2.91 0.12 27.30
CA ASP A 907 2.59 -1.23 27.74
C ASP A 907 2.04 -2.06 26.59
N ILE A 908 2.36 -3.35 26.63
CA ILE A 908 1.93 -4.37 25.69
C ILE A 908 1.63 -5.63 26.51
N THR A 909 0.54 -6.33 26.18
CA THR A 909 0.25 -7.62 26.81
C THR A 909 -0.44 -8.57 25.86
N PHE A 910 -0.18 -9.86 26.04
CA PHE A 910 -0.99 -10.92 25.43
C PHE A 910 -2.20 -11.22 26.30
N SER A 911 -3.31 -11.60 25.69
CA SER A 911 -4.44 -12.14 26.44
C SER A 911 -4.10 -13.50 27.03
N HIS A 912 -4.73 -13.89 28.14
CA HIS A 912 -4.47 -15.17 28.82
C HIS A 912 -4.63 -16.40 27.92
N ASN A 913 -5.50 -16.33 26.91
CA ASN A 913 -5.70 -17.38 25.91
C ASN A 913 -4.81 -17.25 24.67
N ASP A 914 -3.86 -16.30 24.67
CA ASP A 914 -2.94 -15.95 23.57
C ASP A 914 -3.61 -15.63 22.23
N LYS A 915 -4.93 -15.36 22.19
CA LYS A 915 -5.66 -15.00 20.96
C LYS A 915 -5.51 -13.54 20.56
N TYR A 916 -5.21 -12.69 21.53
CA TYR A 916 -5.10 -11.25 21.33
C TYR A 916 -3.77 -10.71 21.85
N LEU A 917 -3.29 -9.68 21.18
CA LEU A 917 -2.20 -8.82 21.64
C LEU A 917 -2.77 -7.42 21.78
N ALA A 918 -2.63 -6.79 22.93
CA ALA A 918 -3.04 -5.40 23.14
C ALA A 918 -1.82 -4.50 23.37
N SER A 919 -1.87 -3.29 22.87
CA SER A 919 -0.86 -2.25 23.07
C SER A 919 -1.50 -0.92 23.42
N VAL A 920 -0.83 -0.13 24.27
CA VAL A 920 -1.24 1.25 24.59
C VAL A 920 -0.04 2.19 24.50
N ALA A 921 -0.29 3.38 23.97
CA ALA A 921 0.75 4.36 23.69
C ALA A 921 0.40 5.78 24.13
N PHE A 922 1.40 6.65 24.08
CA PHE A 922 1.26 8.10 24.29
C PHE A 922 0.47 8.83 23.19
N ASP A 923 0.08 8.15 22.12
CA ASP A 923 -0.86 8.71 21.14
C ASP A 923 -2.31 8.72 21.65
N GLY A 924 -2.54 8.20 22.87
CA GLY A 924 -3.86 8.14 23.50
C GLY A 924 -4.75 7.02 22.96
N THR A 925 -4.20 6.09 22.17
CA THR A 925 -4.95 4.96 21.63
C THR A 925 -4.49 3.64 22.25
N ALA A 926 -5.44 2.71 22.39
CA ALA A 926 -5.15 1.31 22.63
C ALA A 926 -5.54 0.49 21.39
N ARG A 927 -4.70 -0.46 20.99
CA ARG A 927 -4.95 -1.30 19.81
C ARG A 927 -4.91 -2.77 20.18
N ILE A 928 -5.80 -3.56 19.57
CA ILE A 928 -5.89 -5.00 19.80
C ILE A 928 -5.74 -5.74 18.48
N TYR A 929 -4.82 -6.69 18.45
CA TYR A 929 -4.46 -7.49 17.29
C TYR A 929 -4.86 -8.94 17.52
N GLN A 930 -5.26 -9.63 16.45
CA GLN A 930 -5.49 -11.07 16.48
C GLN A 930 -4.16 -11.80 16.23
N THR A 931 -3.73 -12.63 17.18
CA THR A 931 -2.42 -13.31 17.11
C THR A 931 -2.33 -14.37 16.01
N GLN A 932 -3.48 -14.94 15.62
CA GLN A 932 -3.57 -15.90 14.52
C GLN A 932 -3.23 -15.28 13.16
N ASN A 933 -3.51 -13.98 12.99
CA ASN A 933 -3.22 -13.27 11.75
C ASN A 933 -3.07 -11.75 12.00
N PHE A 934 -1.82 -11.30 12.08
CA PHE A 934 -1.46 -9.90 12.28
C PHE A 934 -1.70 -9.00 11.05
N ASP A 935 -2.06 -9.55 9.87
CA ASP A 935 -2.41 -8.76 8.69
C ASP A 935 -3.85 -8.24 8.72
N LYS A 936 -4.69 -8.77 9.63
CA LYS A 936 -6.04 -8.25 9.83
C LYS A 936 -6.01 -6.87 10.49
N THR A 937 -6.96 -6.03 10.11
CA THR A 937 -7.14 -4.70 10.71
C THR A 937 -7.34 -4.81 12.22
N PRO A 938 -6.51 -4.14 13.05
CA PRO A 938 -6.65 -4.20 14.49
C PRO A 938 -7.88 -3.43 14.95
N LEU A 939 -8.38 -3.79 16.12
CA LEU A 939 -9.35 -2.97 16.81
C LEU A 939 -8.65 -1.75 17.39
N VAL A 940 -9.15 -0.55 17.11
CA VAL A 940 -8.56 0.71 17.58
C VAL A 940 -9.52 1.39 18.55
N ILE A 941 -9.15 1.41 19.81
CA ILE A 941 -9.93 2.05 20.87
C ILE A 941 -9.52 3.52 20.98
N ARG A 942 -10.47 4.43 20.79
CA ARG A 942 -10.23 5.88 20.65
C ARG A 942 -10.89 6.77 21.69
N ASP A 943 -11.74 6.21 22.56
CA ASP A 943 -12.51 7.01 23.51
C ASP A 943 -11.71 7.32 24.78
N TYR A 944 -10.70 8.20 24.68
CA TYR A 944 -9.85 8.61 25.81
C TYR A 944 -9.48 10.10 25.74
N SER A 945 -9.20 10.70 26.90
CA SER A 945 -8.84 12.11 27.05
C SER A 945 -7.35 12.36 27.27
N SER A 946 -6.52 11.32 27.38
CA SER A 946 -5.12 11.45 27.78
C SER A 946 -4.24 10.30 27.27
N TRP A 947 -2.96 10.35 27.62
CA TRP A 947 -1.96 9.33 27.30
C TRP A 947 -2.21 8.03 28.06
N GLY A 948 -2.16 6.89 27.37
CA GLY A 948 -2.38 5.60 28.00
C GLY A 948 -1.11 5.04 28.65
N MET A 949 -1.28 4.42 29.82
CA MET A 949 -0.19 4.08 30.74
C MET A 949 0.02 2.57 30.85
N ALA A 950 -1.02 1.82 31.22
CA ALA A 950 -0.97 0.38 31.37
C ALA A 950 -2.24 -0.28 30.84
N LEU A 951 -2.16 -1.59 30.61
CA LEU A 951 -3.29 -2.40 30.17
C LEU A 951 -3.24 -3.81 30.76
N THR A 952 -4.40 -4.45 30.89
CA THR A 952 -4.49 -5.86 31.28
C THR A 952 -5.77 -6.48 30.76
N PHE A 953 -5.72 -7.74 30.34
CA PHE A 953 -6.94 -8.51 30.10
C PHE A 953 -7.47 -9.05 31.42
N ASN A 954 -8.77 -9.39 31.44
CA ASN A 954 -9.29 -10.29 32.45
C ASN A 954 -8.93 -11.75 32.11
N ASP A 955 -9.02 -12.66 33.08
CA ASP A 955 -8.64 -14.07 32.91
C ASP A 955 -9.34 -14.76 31.71
N LYS A 956 -10.62 -14.43 31.47
CA LYS A 956 -11.39 -14.95 30.33
C LYS A 956 -10.98 -14.39 28.97
N SER A 957 -10.12 -13.36 28.94
CA SER A 957 -9.67 -12.68 27.73
C SER A 957 -10.79 -12.09 26.87
N ASN A 958 -11.93 -11.77 27.49
CA ASN A 958 -13.09 -11.16 26.82
C ASN A 958 -13.28 -9.69 27.19
N GLU A 959 -12.55 -9.19 28.19
CA GLU A 959 -12.50 -7.79 28.56
C GLU A 959 -11.05 -7.30 28.63
N LEU A 960 -10.82 -6.07 28.21
CA LEU A 960 -9.54 -5.36 28.35
C LEU A 960 -9.74 -4.17 29.30
N PHE A 961 -8.80 -3.94 30.21
CA PHE A 961 -8.74 -2.77 31.05
C PHE A 961 -7.56 -1.92 30.62
N THR A 962 -7.78 -0.60 30.53
CA THR A 962 -6.74 0.35 30.14
C THR A 962 -6.72 1.52 31.13
N SER A 963 -5.53 2.01 31.45
CA SER A 963 -5.32 3.13 32.35
C SER A 963 -4.67 4.32 31.65
N TYR A 964 -4.88 5.52 32.19
CA TYR A 964 -4.47 6.78 31.58
C TYR A 964 -3.79 7.71 32.58
N VAL A 965 -3.11 8.72 32.04
CA VAL A 965 -2.50 9.81 32.81
C VAL A 965 -3.55 10.66 33.54
N ASP A 966 -4.78 10.72 33.05
CA ASP A 966 -5.88 11.50 33.64
C ASP A 966 -6.63 10.77 34.79
N SER A 967 -5.93 9.84 35.44
CA SER A 967 -6.39 8.99 36.55
C SER A 967 -7.55 8.02 36.27
N ASN A 968 -8.06 7.97 35.03
CA ASN A 968 -9.17 7.10 34.69
C ASN A 968 -8.70 5.69 34.29
N ILE A 969 -9.52 4.71 34.65
CA ILE A 969 -9.43 3.34 34.14
C ILE A 969 -10.69 3.06 33.32
N LYS A 970 -10.55 2.39 32.18
CA LYS A 970 -11.70 2.01 31.33
C LYS A 970 -11.71 0.51 31.05
N ARG A 971 -12.92 -0.05 31.03
CA ARG A 971 -13.18 -1.47 30.71
C ARG A 971 -13.77 -1.64 29.31
N TRP A 972 -13.19 -2.51 28.50
CA TRP A 972 -13.55 -2.72 27.11
C TRP A 972 -14.08 -4.14 26.93
N ASP A 973 -15.36 -4.28 26.60
CA ASP A 973 -15.91 -5.55 26.13
C ASP A 973 -15.31 -5.85 24.75
N LEU A 974 -14.80 -7.06 24.52
CA LEU A 974 -14.19 -7.45 23.23
C LEU A 974 -15.12 -8.28 22.34
N ASP A 975 -16.20 -8.79 22.91
CA ASP A 975 -17.16 -9.65 22.20
C ASP A 975 -18.37 -8.85 21.70
N CYS A 976 -18.45 -8.69 20.37
CA CYS A 976 -19.57 -8.06 19.66
C CYS A 976 -20.93 -8.69 20.00
N LYS A 977 -20.99 -10.00 20.27
CA LYS A 977 -22.23 -10.68 20.66
C LYS A 977 -22.69 -10.22 22.04
N ILE A 978 -21.77 -10.10 23.00
CA ILE A 978 -22.08 -9.59 24.34
C ILE A 978 -22.55 -8.13 24.24
N MET A 979 -21.87 -7.31 23.45
CA MET A 979 -22.26 -5.92 23.21
C MET A 979 -23.65 -5.82 22.55
N ALA A 980 -23.92 -6.60 21.51
CA ALA A 980 -25.23 -6.63 20.86
C ALA A 980 -26.35 -7.05 21.81
N ASN A 981 -26.10 -8.05 22.68
CA ASN A 981 -27.05 -8.47 23.71
C ASN A 981 -27.27 -7.39 24.78
N LYS A 982 -26.23 -6.63 25.15
CA LYS A 982 -26.36 -5.45 26.03
C LYS A 982 -27.15 -4.33 25.36
N LEU A 983 -27.02 -4.16 24.04
CA LEU A 983 -27.68 -3.10 23.28
C LEU A 983 -29.16 -3.39 23.03
N LEU A 984 -29.51 -4.66 22.75
CA LEU A 984 -30.84 -5.09 22.31
C LEU A 984 -32.01 -4.60 23.22
N PRO A 985 -31.96 -4.75 24.56
CA PRO A 985 -33.03 -4.26 25.45
C PRO A 985 -33.21 -2.73 25.43
N ARG A 986 -32.23 -1.97 24.92
CA ARG A 986 -32.23 -0.51 24.89
C ARG A 986 -32.77 0.06 23.56
N ILE A 987 -33.10 -0.80 22.61
CA ILE A 987 -33.65 -0.41 21.32
C ILE A 987 -35.18 -0.37 21.44
N GLN A 988 -35.77 0.81 21.26
CA GLN A 988 -37.19 1.05 21.60
C GLN A 988 -38.20 0.82 20.46
N ARG A 989 -37.73 0.65 19.24
CA ARG A 989 -38.58 0.54 18.04
C ARG A 989 -37.86 -0.24 16.94
N LYS A 990 -38.57 -0.54 15.86
CA LYS A 990 -38.03 -1.14 14.64
C LYS A 990 -37.59 -0.06 13.64
N MET A 991 -36.73 -0.43 12.69
CA MET A 991 -36.46 0.43 11.53
C MET A 991 -37.72 0.61 10.70
N THR A 992 -37.98 1.83 10.23
CA THR A 992 -39.03 2.10 9.25
C THR A 992 -38.59 1.65 7.85
N LYS A 993 -39.54 1.42 6.94
CA LYS A 993 -39.23 1.07 5.55
C LYS A 993 -38.35 2.13 4.86
N LYS A 994 -38.59 3.41 5.14
CA LYS A 994 -37.77 4.53 4.62
C LYS A 994 -36.33 4.49 5.15
N GLU A 995 -36.14 4.17 6.43
CA GLU A 995 -34.80 4.01 7.01
C GLU A 995 -34.08 2.81 6.39
N TRP A 996 -34.77 1.67 6.22
CA TRP A 996 -34.21 0.51 5.54
C TRP A 996 -33.75 0.81 4.11
N GLU A 997 -34.60 1.46 3.31
CA GLU A 997 -34.23 1.88 1.95
C GLU A 997 -33.04 2.85 1.92
N THR A 998 -32.84 3.64 2.97
CA THR A 998 -31.74 4.62 3.08
C THR A 998 -30.42 3.98 3.50
N TYR A 999 -30.45 3.03 4.43
CA TYR A 999 -29.24 2.48 5.06
C TYR A 999 -28.85 1.09 4.56
N VAL A 1000 -29.80 0.31 4.06
CA VAL A 1000 -29.59 -1.03 3.50
C VAL A 1000 -29.63 -0.99 1.97
N GLY A 1001 -30.71 -0.45 1.41
CA GLY A 1001 -30.90 -0.31 -0.04
C GLY A 1001 -32.33 -0.62 -0.48
N LYS A 1002 -32.76 -0.04 -1.61
CA LYS A 1002 -34.12 -0.23 -2.15
C LYS A 1002 -34.36 -1.60 -2.78
N ASP A 1003 -33.29 -2.22 -3.26
CA ASP A 1003 -33.33 -3.52 -3.94
C ASP A 1003 -33.23 -4.71 -2.97
N ILE A 1004 -33.06 -4.46 -1.67
CA ILE A 1004 -33.02 -5.49 -0.63
C ILE A 1004 -34.39 -5.51 0.09
N PRO A 1005 -35.10 -6.66 0.09
CA PRO A 1005 -36.39 -6.79 0.75
C PRO A 1005 -36.34 -6.33 2.21
N TYR A 1006 -37.35 -5.58 2.64
CA TYR A 1006 -37.46 -5.15 4.04
C TYR A 1006 -37.70 -6.37 4.94
N ILE A 1007 -36.80 -6.59 5.90
CA ILE A 1007 -36.90 -7.66 6.91
C ILE A 1007 -37.23 -7.02 8.26
N ASN A 1008 -37.98 -7.75 9.09
CA ASN A 1008 -38.32 -7.32 10.44
C ASN A 1008 -37.06 -7.26 11.32
N THR A 1009 -36.60 -6.04 11.61
CA THR A 1009 -35.31 -5.78 12.27
C THR A 1009 -35.20 -6.27 13.72
N ILE A 1010 -36.33 -6.46 14.42
CA ILE A 1010 -36.37 -6.96 15.81
C ILE A 1010 -37.64 -7.83 16.00
N GLU A 1011 -37.47 -9.13 16.27
CA GLU A 1011 -38.58 -10.06 16.50
C GLU A 1011 -39.20 -9.94 17.90
N HIS A 1012 -38.48 -9.43 18.90
CA HIS A 1012 -38.90 -9.43 20.31
C HIS A 1012 -39.81 -8.27 20.76
N TYR A 1013 -40.30 -7.44 19.84
CA TYR A 1013 -41.39 -6.51 20.15
C TYR A 1013 -42.74 -7.22 20.01
N LYS A 1014 -43.21 -7.83 21.10
CA LYS A 1014 -44.66 -8.04 21.28
C LYS A 1014 -45.29 -6.66 21.54
N GLN A 1015 -46.37 -6.44 20.78
CA GLN A 1015 -47.31 -5.30 20.75
C GLN A 1015 -47.24 -4.29 21.87
#